data_AF-A0A3N8PW35-F1
#
_entry.id   AF-A0A3N8PW35-F1
#
_cell.length_a   1.000
_cell.length_b   1.000
_cell.length_c   1.000
_cell.angle_alpha   90.00
_cell.angle_beta   90.00
_cell.angle_gamma   90.00
#
_symmetry.space_group_name_H-M   'P 1'
#
loop_
_entity.id
_entity.type
_entity.pdbx_description
1 polymer ?
#
loop_
_entity_poly.entity_id
_entity_poly.type
_entity_poly.pdbx_seq_one_letter_code
_entity_poly.pdbx_strand_id
1 'polypeptide(L)'
;MTATLGGEATVDANGNIKKPAYTIGSKTYDNVGDALKAASASGGGSENAVEYDSTAKNSVTLGGTDAAAVKLTNVRAATLSSNSTDAVNGAQLFATNNRVTKVEQSLNDSGLIDPSTGESLAVVYRDATKSTVALGGTGGTTITNVKAGKVTSTSKDAVNGGQLYDVSSSVASALGGQSAVNADGTVSTPTYKVGDKTYNNVGDALQAAASSGGAGGDDTNAVHYDSTSKSSVTLGGTGATKPVSLKNVATGTAATDAVNVAQLQGGLSDVKDEIKKDLGDGTLDMKYIKVRATGMQASALGKNSVAIGSQASATNVDTLAIGSGARASGVGSVAIGVNSVATGANTVSIGDVGATRRIVNVSDGVDETDAVTMKQLTDAMHTANTKFDTKMTRMTRDVESKPGSFIAIEGLGADGSIANIASMNGRDPKLGTAAAIGVAAGAGGLNAVAVGLQAVASSDNAVAIGSIAQTGVDHPYSVAIGSNVTTNGAGALAIGSRAKANAENAVALGNNKVAAVGKSSIAIGDAAMTAAGTVNSVAMGKSASIAQNVTDAIALGANASVASGNNGGIALGANSVADRGNALSVGSNSLQRQIVNVAKGTKNNDAVNVSQLTGVTNALGGGAGIETDGTVKAPTYKVGDTTYNNVGDALDAMAKNGGSDPNAVAYDSATKDKVTLAGTTGTTLSNVAAGKADMDAVNVSQLKSSGLIGEDGKSVAAITYDKNADGTPNYKSATLAGEGGTKLTNVKAAELSATSTDAVNGSQLFATNENLGNLKDALTDGGVLDKTTGESLAVVYDSTSKDKVTLAGKTGTTLSNVKAGTADLDAVNVSQLKSSGLIGEDGKSIAAVTYDKKADGTANYNSVTLGGGKSTSPVTLSNVAQGKAGTDAVNVDQLTKAISDVEGGMNPLAVSYDTVAKDKVTLAGGKTGTTLSNVAAGKADTDAVNVSQLKSSGLVGEDGKSLAAITYDKNTDGTPNYKSATLAGEGGTKLTNVKAAELSATSTDAVNGSQLFSTNENLGNLKDALTDGGVLDKTTGESLAVVYDSTSKDKVTLAGKTGTTLSNVKAGTADLDAVNVSQLKSSGLIGEDGKSVAAITYDKNADGTPNYKSATLAGEGGTKLSNVKAGTADLDAVNVSQLKSSGLVGEDGKTLAAITYDKNADGTPNYKSATLAGEGGT
;
A
#
# COMPACT_ATOMS: atom_id res chain seq x y z
N MET A 1 -13.76 12.59 127.55
CA MET A 1 -14.32 13.09 126.29
C MET A 1 -13.66 14.42 125.96
N THR A 2 -12.65 14.39 125.11
CA THR A 2 -12.17 15.51 124.26
C THR A 2 -11.44 14.84 123.10
N ALA A 3 -11.75 15.31 121.91
CA ALA A 3 -11.72 14.55 120.67
C ALA A 3 -10.38 14.65 119.94
N THR A 4 -9.99 13.58 119.26
CA THR A 4 -9.05 13.63 118.13
C THR A 4 -9.82 14.14 116.90
N LEU A 5 -10.16 15.42 116.88
CA LEU A 5 -10.65 16.11 115.68
C LEU A 5 -9.48 16.93 115.13
N GLY A 6 -8.86 16.47 114.05
CA GLY A 6 -7.80 17.21 113.36
C GLY A 6 -8.32 18.50 112.71
N GLY A 7 -7.42 19.47 112.52
CA GLY A 7 -7.70 20.79 111.91
C GLY A 7 -7.62 21.99 112.88
N GLU A 8 -6.66 21.97 113.83
CA GLU A 8 -6.43 23.03 114.83
C GLU A 8 -7.65 23.44 115.70
N ALA A 9 -8.60 22.53 115.90
CA ALA A 9 -9.75 22.78 116.76
C ALA A 9 -9.31 22.81 118.25
N THR A 10 -9.41 23.99 118.88
CA THR A 10 -9.16 24.17 120.32
C THR A 10 -10.45 24.51 121.06
N VAL A 11 -10.58 24.01 122.28
CA VAL A 11 -11.63 24.42 123.23
C VAL A 11 -11.07 25.57 124.06
N ASP A 12 -11.73 26.72 124.06
CA ASP A 12 -11.30 27.84 124.89
C ASP A 12 -11.70 27.64 126.37
N ALA A 13 -11.15 28.47 127.27
CA ALA A 13 -11.33 28.33 128.71
C ALA A 13 -12.79 28.44 129.20
N ASN A 14 -13.74 28.78 128.32
CA ASN A 14 -15.16 28.91 128.61
C ASN A 14 -15.99 27.74 128.02
N GLY A 15 -15.35 26.74 127.41
CA GLY A 15 -16.01 25.54 126.90
C GLY A 15 -16.61 25.68 125.49
N ASN A 16 -16.29 26.76 124.76
CA ASN A 16 -16.74 26.93 123.38
C ASN A 16 -15.73 26.28 122.41
N ILE A 17 -16.24 25.48 121.46
CA ILE A 17 -15.42 24.80 120.44
C ILE A 17 -15.22 25.74 119.25
N LYS A 18 -13.96 26.09 118.94
CA LYS A 18 -13.62 26.78 117.69
C LYS A 18 -13.77 25.80 116.52
N LYS A 19 -14.58 26.16 115.51
CA LYS A 19 -14.86 25.29 114.34
C LYS A 19 -13.54 24.93 113.61
N PRO A 20 -13.37 23.66 113.19
CA PRO A 20 -12.19 23.25 112.43
C PRO A 20 -12.16 23.88 111.04
N ALA A 21 -10.98 24.27 110.58
CA ALA A 21 -10.76 24.88 109.27
C ALA A 21 -9.99 23.91 108.36
N TYR A 22 -10.56 23.57 107.20
CA TYR A 22 -9.95 22.68 106.20
C TYR A 22 -9.68 23.47 104.92
N THR A 23 -8.43 23.47 104.45
CA THR A 23 -8.02 24.23 103.25
C THR A 23 -7.84 23.27 102.07
N ILE A 24 -8.57 23.50 100.98
CA ILE A 24 -8.45 22.77 99.71
C ILE A 24 -8.21 23.82 98.61
N GLY A 25 -7.01 23.83 98.02
CA GLY A 25 -6.56 24.93 97.15
C GLY A 25 -6.39 26.24 97.93
N SER A 26 -6.99 27.34 97.46
CA SER A 26 -6.92 28.67 98.08
C SER A 26 -8.17 29.09 98.86
N LYS A 27 -9.08 28.15 99.17
CA LYS A 27 -10.32 28.40 99.94
C LYS A 27 -10.40 27.51 101.18
N THR A 28 -10.96 28.06 102.26
CA THR A 28 -11.09 27.41 103.57
C THR A 28 -12.55 27.06 103.84
N TYR A 29 -12.79 25.87 104.39
CA TYR A 29 -14.10 25.30 104.65
C TYR A 29 -14.25 24.88 106.11
N ASP A 30 -15.43 25.14 106.67
CA ASP A 30 -15.68 25.06 108.12
C ASP A 30 -16.38 23.75 108.53
N ASN A 31 -16.62 22.85 107.55
CA ASN A 31 -17.12 21.50 107.79
C ASN A 31 -16.56 20.50 106.76
N VAL A 32 -16.37 19.27 107.21
CA VAL A 32 -15.77 18.17 106.43
C VAL A 32 -16.61 17.80 105.20
N GLY A 33 -17.94 17.95 105.26
CA GLY A 33 -18.84 17.60 104.15
C GLY A 33 -18.68 18.51 102.93
N ASP A 34 -18.55 19.81 103.15
CA ASP A 34 -18.33 20.78 102.08
C ASP A 34 -16.88 20.76 101.57
N ALA A 35 -15.90 20.48 102.44
CA ALA A 35 -14.51 20.26 102.06
C ALA A 35 -14.36 19.00 101.15
N LEU A 36 -15.05 17.90 101.46
CA LEU A 36 -15.04 16.70 100.60
C LEU A 36 -15.78 16.90 99.27
N LYS A 37 -16.87 17.68 99.25
CA LYS A 37 -17.55 18.06 98.00
C LYS A 37 -16.66 18.94 97.12
N ALA A 38 -15.92 19.87 97.70
CA ALA A 38 -14.96 20.70 96.96
C ALA A 38 -13.75 19.89 96.43
N ALA A 39 -13.28 18.89 97.19
CA ALA A 39 -12.28 17.93 96.73
C ALA A 39 -12.81 17.02 95.59
N SER A 40 -14.11 16.70 95.57
CA SER A 40 -14.72 15.91 94.49
C SER A 40 -15.01 16.71 93.21
N ALA A 41 -15.14 18.03 93.31
CA ALA A 41 -15.43 18.93 92.17
C ALA A 41 -14.17 19.49 91.49
N SER A 42 -12.97 19.27 92.04
CA SER A 42 -11.68 19.74 91.49
C SER A 42 -10.99 18.72 90.57
N GLY A 43 -11.72 17.71 90.09
CA GLY A 43 -11.18 16.72 89.14
C GLY A 43 -10.21 15.76 89.84
N GLY A 44 -10.76 14.76 90.52
CA GLY A 44 -10.00 13.60 90.98
C GLY A 44 -9.63 12.69 89.82
N GLY A 45 -8.75 13.15 88.94
CA GLY A 45 -7.98 12.32 88.02
C GLY A 45 -6.57 12.18 88.58
N SER A 46 -6.13 10.95 88.83
CA SER A 46 -4.71 10.65 89.08
C SER A 46 -3.84 11.35 88.02
N GLU A 47 -2.65 11.85 88.40
CA GLU A 47 -1.65 12.43 87.48
C GLU A 47 -1.31 11.54 86.26
N ASN A 48 -1.79 10.28 86.25
CA ASN A 48 -1.59 9.28 85.20
C ASN A 48 -2.88 8.82 84.48
N ALA A 49 -4.03 9.46 84.69
CA ALA A 49 -5.30 9.07 84.03
C ALA A 49 -5.54 9.84 82.72
N VAL A 50 -5.99 9.14 81.67
CA VAL A 50 -6.42 9.77 80.41
C VAL A 50 -7.89 10.19 80.53
N GLU A 51 -8.19 11.45 80.23
CA GLU A 51 -9.54 12.04 80.35
C GLU A 51 -10.14 12.44 79.00
N TYR A 52 -11.47 12.54 78.94
CA TYR A 52 -12.17 13.08 77.77
C TYR A 52 -12.23 14.61 77.85
N ASP A 53 -12.11 15.27 76.71
CA ASP A 53 -11.99 16.74 76.63
C ASP A 53 -13.28 17.47 77.08
N SER A 54 -14.41 16.77 77.05
CA SER A 54 -15.68 17.26 77.54
C SER A 54 -16.57 16.12 78.03
N THR A 55 -17.67 16.46 78.71
CA THR A 55 -18.67 15.49 79.17
C THR A 55 -19.38 14.76 78.03
N ALA A 56 -19.26 15.24 76.78
CA ALA A 56 -19.81 14.58 75.59
C ALA A 56 -19.00 13.35 75.14
N LYS A 57 -17.77 13.17 75.65
CA LYS A 57 -16.90 11.98 75.43
C LYS A 57 -16.65 11.62 73.96
N ASN A 58 -16.71 12.60 73.06
CA ASN A 58 -16.47 12.42 71.63
C ASN A 58 -15.00 12.61 71.24
N SER A 59 -14.14 13.06 72.16
CA SER A 59 -12.74 13.40 71.92
C SER A 59 -11.91 13.24 73.18
N VAL A 60 -10.64 12.87 72.99
CA VAL A 60 -9.62 12.72 74.02
C VAL A 60 -8.35 13.40 73.50
N THR A 61 -7.92 14.48 74.14
CA THR A 61 -6.66 15.17 73.87
C THR A 61 -5.59 14.62 74.79
N LEU A 62 -4.71 13.80 74.24
CA LEU A 62 -3.65 13.15 74.98
C LEU A 62 -2.51 14.15 75.25
N GLY A 63 -2.22 14.43 76.53
CA GLY A 63 -1.11 15.29 76.97
C GLY A 63 -1.45 16.76 77.22
N GLY A 64 -2.62 17.26 76.77
CA GLY A 64 -3.06 18.64 76.93
C GLY A 64 -2.75 19.55 75.72
N THR A 65 -3.35 20.74 75.67
CA THR A 65 -3.45 21.61 74.48
C THR A 65 -2.13 22.21 73.98
N ASP A 66 -1.03 22.10 74.74
CA ASP A 66 0.30 22.63 74.39
C ASP A 66 1.46 21.65 74.69
N ALA A 67 1.18 20.33 74.82
CA ALA A 67 2.18 19.33 75.19
C ALA A 67 2.72 18.52 73.99
N ALA A 68 3.90 17.91 74.18
CA ALA A 68 4.49 17.01 73.18
C ALA A 68 3.58 15.79 72.91
N ALA A 69 3.54 15.34 71.65
CA ALA A 69 2.65 14.26 71.21
C ALA A 69 2.84 12.96 72.03
N VAL A 70 1.74 12.38 72.52
CA VAL A 70 1.73 11.18 73.36
C VAL A 70 1.64 9.91 72.49
N LYS A 71 2.55 8.97 72.72
CA LYS A 71 2.57 7.67 72.01
C LYS A 71 1.62 6.67 72.68
N LEU A 72 0.56 6.27 71.99
CA LEU A 72 -0.25 5.11 72.36
C LEU A 72 0.38 3.83 71.81
N THR A 73 0.75 2.91 72.69
CA THR A 73 1.33 1.61 72.36
C THR A 73 0.45 0.47 72.88
N ASN A 74 0.74 -0.77 72.47
CA ASN A 74 -0.04 -1.97 72.79
C ASN A 74 -1.50 -1.94 72.28
N VAL A 75 -1.74 -1.26 71.16
CA VAL A 75 -3.02 -1.27 70.46
C VAL A 75 -3.13 -2.58 69.65
N ARG A 76 -4.14 -3.40 69.97
CA ARG A 76 -4.40 -4.66 69.24
C ARG A 76 -4.70 -4.36 67.78
N ALA A 77 -4.28 -5.24 66.86
CA ALA A 77 -4.62 -5.09 65.45
C ALA A 77 -6.15 -5.07 65.26
N ALA A 78 -6.66 -4.01 64.64
CA ALA A 78 -8.06 -3.81 64.32
C ALA A 78 -8.56 -4.81 63.27
N THR A 79 -9.85 -5.14 63.26
CA THR A 79 -10.47 -5.80 62.11
C THR A 79 -10.72 -4.75 61.02
N LEU A 80 -10.16 -4.95 59.82
CA LEU A 80 -10.27 -3.98 58.72
C LEU A 80 -11.54 -4.24 57.88
N SER A 81 -12.54 -3.37 58.02
CA SER A 81 -13.76 -3.34 57.21
C SER A 81 -14.16 -1.89 56.92
N SER A 82 -15.04 -1.67 55.93
CA SER A 82 -15.49 -0.32 55.53
C SER A 82 -16.28 0.45 56.61
N ASN A 83 -16.68 -0.22 57.70
CA ASN A 83 -17.44 0.33 58.81
C ASN A 83 -16.73 0.19 60.17
N SER A 84 -15.45 -0.22 60.20
CA SER A 84 -14.69 -0.39 61.44
C SER A 84 -14.39 0.96 62.10
N THR A 85 -14.57 1.04 63.42
CA THR A 85 -14.21 2.21 64.25
C THR A 85 -13.04 1.92 65.19
N ASP A 86 -12.43 0.75 65.05
CA ASP A 86 -11.26 0.33 65.84
C ASP A 86 -10.02 1.16 65.47
N ALA A 87 -9.19 1.48 66.47
CA ALA A 87 -7.90 2.12 66.23
C ALA A 87 -6.93 1.15 65.54
N VAL A 88 -6.38 1.57 64.39
CA VAL A 88 -5.35 0.80 63.66
C VAL A 88 -3.97 1.01 64.30
N ASN A 89 -3.16 -0.05 64.35
CA ASN A 89 -1.81 0.04 64.90
C ASN A 89 -0.74 0.18 63.82
N GLY A 90 0.49 0.48 64.23
CA GLY A 90 1.62 0.71 63.31
C GLY A 90 1.94 -0.47 62.39
N ALA A 91 1.69 -1.72 62.81
CA ALA A 91 1.94 -2.90 61.99
C ALA A 91 0.93 -3.00 60.81
N GLN A 92 -0.34 -2.66 61.04
CA GLN A 92 -1.37 -2.65 59.99
C GLN A 92 -1.13 -1.54 58.96
N LEU A 93 -0.70 -0.36 59.43
CA LEU A 93 -0.30 0.73 58.56
C LEU A 93 1.00 0.42 57.82
N PHE A 94 1.98 -0.23 58.46
CA PHE A 94 3.22 -0.68 57.83
C PHE A 94 2.98 -1.73 56.73
N ALA A 95 2.06 -2.68 56.94
CA ALA A 95 1.68 -3.64 55.90
C ALA A 95 1.05 -2.95 54.67
N THR A 96 0.23 -1.92 54.90
CA THR A 96 -0.33 -1.08 53.83
C THR A 96 0.75 -0.27 53.14
N ASN A 97 1.64 0.39 53.90
CA ASN A 97 2.76 1.15 53.38
C ASN A 97 3.73 0.28 52.58
N ASN A 98 4.01 -0.95 53.01
CA ASN A 98 4.81 -1.90 52.22
C ASN A 98 4.14 -2.26 50.89
N ARG A 99 2.81 -2.37 50.84
CA ARG A 99 2.09 -2.57 49.58
C ARG A 99 2.15 -1.32 48.70
N VAL A 100 2.02 -0.13 49.27
CA VAL A 100 2.14 1.15 48.55
C VAL A 100 3.56 1.34 48.01
N THR A 101 4.60 1.11 48.83
CA THR A 101 6.00 1.16 48.42
C THR A 101 6.32 0.12 47.36
N LYS A 102 5.75 -1.09 47.43
CA LYS A 102 5.89 -2.07 46.34
C LYS A 102 5.20 -1.63 45.06
N VAL A 103 4.05 -0.98 45.13
CA VAL A 103 3.37 -0.40 43.95
C VAL A 103 4.19 0.75 43.37
N GLU A 104 4.71 1.66 44.21
CA GLU A 104 5.60 2.76 43.78
C GLU A 104 6.89 2.22 43.16
N GLN A 105 7.49 1.19 43.74
CA GLN A 105 8.71 0.57 43.23
C GLN A 105 8.44 -0.22 41.96
N SER A 106 7.35 -0.96 41.86
CA SER A 106 6.94 -1.61 40.60
C SER A 106 6.65 -0.58 39.50
N LEU A 107 6.07 0.59 39.81
CA LEU A 107 5.86 1.66 38.85
C LEU A 107 7.19 2.30 38.40
N ASN A 108 8.11 2.58 39.33
CA ASN A 108 9.44 3.11 39.00
C ASN A 108 10.31 2.09 38.22
N ASP A 109 10.33 0.83 38.65
CA ASP A 109 11.12 -0.24 38.03
C ASP A 109 10.54 -0.66 36.66
N SER A 110 9.24 -0.42 36.43
CA SER A 110 8.62 -0.65 35.12
C SER A 110 9.03 0.35 34.04
N GLY A 111 9.61 1.50 34.43
CA GLY A 111 9.98 2.58 33.51
C GLY A 111 8.79 3.35 32.90
N LEU A 112 7.56 3.14 33.40
CA LEU A 112 6.35 3.82 32.89
C LEU A 112 6.15 5.24 33.43
N ILE A 113 6.90 5.64 34.47
CA ILE A 113 6.88 6.98 35.07
C ILE A 113 8.29 7.51 35.22
N ASP A 114 8.47 8.83 35.10
CA ASP A 114 9.75 9.49 35.37
C ASP A 114 10.00 9.52 36.88
N PRO A 115 11.06 8.87 37.39
CA PRO A 115 11.33 8.77 38.83
C PRO A 115 11.63 10.12 39.50
N SER A 116 11.91 11.17 38.71
CA SER A 116 12.26 12.50 39.20
C SER A 116 11.09 13.48 39.23
N THR A 117 10.06 13.28 38.38
CA THR A 117 8.91 14.19 38.24
C THR A 117 7.55 13.57 38.55
N GLY A 118 7.42 12.24 38.51
CA GLY A 118 6.16 11.51 38.75
C GLY A 118 5.20 11.47 37.54
N GLU A 119 5.60 12.04 36.40
CA GLU A 119 4.84 12.08 35.15
C GLU A 119 4.92 10.73 34.40
N SER A 120 3.90 10.41 33.59
CA SER A 120 3.90 9.17 32.80
C SER A 120 4.84 9.27 31.58
N LEU A 121 5.75 8.30 31.44
CA LEU A 121 6.66 8.11 30.29
C LEU A 121 6.12 7.10 29.26
N ALA A 122 4.94 6.53 29.50
CA ALA A 122 4.34 5.56 28.60
C ALA A 122 3.77 6.24 27.34
N VAL A 123 4.03 5.65 26.17
CA VAL A 123 3.36 6.05 24.93
C VAL A 123 1.89 5.61 25.01
N VAL A 124 0.99 6.56 25.27
CA VAL A 124 -0.45 6.33 25.38
C VAL A 124 -1.15 6.51 24.03
N TYR A 125 -2.04 5.59 23.71
CA TYR A 125 -3.00 5.77 22.62
C TYR A 125 -4.06 6.80 23.02
N ARG A 126 -4.47 7.68 22.11
CA ARG A 126 -5.40 8.78 22.47
C ARG A 126 -6.81 8.32 22.81
N ASP A 127 -7.21 7.13 22.37
CA ASP A 127 -8.53 6.57 22.60
C ASP A 127 -8.48 5.03 22.63
N ALA A 128 -9.62 4.41 22.96
CA ALA A 128 -9.75 2.96 23.10
C ALA A 128 -9.50 2.16 21.81
N THR A 129 -9.48 2.80 20.62
CA THR A 129 -9.28 2.13 19.33
C THR A 129 -7.81 1.85 19.02
N LYS A 130 -6.87 2.47 19.74
CA LYS A 130 -5.41 2.35 19.53
C LYS A 130 -4.93 2.69 18.12
N SER A 131 -5.75 3.42 17.36
CA SER A 131 -5.45 3.83 15.99
C SER A 131 -4.49 5.02 15.91
N THR A 132 -4.31 5.76 17.01
CA THR A 132 -3.48 6.96 17.08
C THR A 132 -2.58 6.97 18.32
N VAL A 133 -1.28 7.18 18.09
CA VAL A 133 -0.27 7.46 19.13
C VAL A 133 0.00 8.97 19.13
N ALA A 134 -0.12 9.63 20.29
CA ALA A 134 0.27 11.02 20.47
C ALA A 134 1.53 11.11 21.31
N LEU A 135 2.60 11.66 20.74
CA LEU A 135 3.83 11.99 21.47
C LEU A 135 3.73 13.45 21.95
N GLY A 136 4.24 13.74 23.15
CA GLY A 136 4.04 15.03 23.84
C GLY A 136 4.73 16.26 23.22
N GLY A 137 4.61 17.42 23.88
CA GLY A 137 5.20 18.70 23.44
C GLY A 137 4.25 19.59 22.63
N THR A 138 4.21 20.91 22.91
CA THR A 138 3.27 21.88 22.30
C THR A 138 3.49 22.14 20.79
N GLY A 139 4.54 21.56 20.20
CA GLY A 139 4.86 21.57 18.76
C GLY A 139 5.12 20.19 18.15
N GLY A 140 4.78 19.10 18.87
CA GLY A 140 5.08 17.71 18.48
C GLY A 140 6.48 17.23 18.91
N THR A 141 6.69 15.90 18.96
CA THR A 141 7.97 15.26 19.29
C THR A 141 8.67 14.78 18.02
N THR A 142 9.93 15.14 17.79
CA THR A 142 10.71 14.53 16.72
C THR A 142 11.04 13.08 17.06
N ILE A 143 10.91 12.17 16.10
CA ILE A 143 11.26 10.75 16.26
C ILE A 143 12.47 10.48 15.35
N THR A 144 13.68 10.44 15.92
CA THR A 144 14.93 9.99 15.25
C THR A 144 15.12 8.51 15.45
N ASN A 145 16.17 8.01 14.81
CA ASN A 145 16.50 6.59 14.83
C ASN A 145 15.34 5.73 14.25
N VAL A 146 14.46 6.39 13.49
CA VAL A 146 13.51 5.77 12.60
C VAL A 146 14.31 5.27 11.42
N LYS A 147 14.52 3.96 11.43
CA LYS A 147 15.07 3.21 10.30
C LYS A 147 14.30 3.57 9.02
N ALA A 148 14.99 3.59 7.88
CA ALA A 148 14.32 3.81 6.61
C ALA A 148 13.19 2.80 6.45
N GLY A 149 11.94 3.24 6.50
CA GLY A 149 10.79 2.36 6.44
C GLY A 149 10.66 1.72 5.05
N LYS A 150 10.08 0.52 4.96
CA LYS A 150 9.80 -0.06 3.65
C LYS A 150 8.86 0.84 2.85
N VAL A 151 9.26 1.29 1.66
CA VAL A 151 8.40 2.12 0.80
C VAL A 151 7.68 1.23 -0.22
N THR A 152 6.56 0.67 0.20
CA THR A 152 5.62 -0.12 -0.62
C THR A 152 4.18 0.25 -0.25
N SER A 153 3.19 0.09 -1.14
CA SER A 153 1.81 0.58 -0.92
C SER A 153 1.09 0.04 0.33
N THR A 154 1.55 -1.08 0.88
CA THR A 154 1.00 -1.73 2.08
C THR A 154 1.83 -1.50 3.34
N SER A 155 3.00 -0.87 3.25
CA SER A 155 3.87 -0.68 4.40
C SER A 155 3.22 0.18 5.48
N LYS A 156 3.46 -0.18 6.74
CA LYS A 156 3.07 0.59 7.93
C LYS A 156 4.28 1.16 8.66
N ASP A 157 5.46 1.03 8.05
CA ASP A 157 6.71 1.55 8.61
C ASP A 157 6.72 3.07 8.47
N ALA A 158 7.26 3.75 9.49
CA ALA A 158 7.47 5.19 9.41
C ALA A 158 8.57 5.51 8.39
N VAL A 159 8.32 6.49 7.51
CA VAL A 159 9.34 7.02 6.59
C VAL A 159 10.20 8.04 7.31
N ASN A 160 11.51 7.98 7.11
CA ASN A 160 12.42 8.94 7.72
C ASN A 160 12.78 10.10 6.78
N GLY A 161 13.41 11.14 7.32
CA GLY A 161 13.75 12.35 6.56
C GLY A 161 14.70 12.10 5.37
N GLY A 162 15.57 11.09 5.44
CA GLY A 162 16.46 10.71 4.34
C GLY A 162 15.69 10.18 3.14
N GLN A 163 14.72 9.30 3.37
CA GLN A 163 13.87 8.77 2.30
C GLN A 163 13.01 9.86 1.64
N LEU A 164 12.53 10.83 2.42
CA LEU A 164 11.73 11.95 1.89
C LEU A 164 12.61 12.98 1.15
N TYR A 165 13.84 13.21 1.61
CA TYR A 165 14.81 14.06 0.94
C TYR A 165 15.24 13.46 -0.41
N ASP A 166 15.47 12.14 -0.47
CA ASP A 166 15.83 11.44 -1.71
C ASP A 166 14.70 11.53 -2.75
N VAL A 167 13.44 11.36 -2.33
CA VAL A 167 12.28 11.58 -3.21
C VAL A 167 12.21 13.04 -3.67
N SER A 168 12.41 14.00 -2.75
CA SER A 168 12.36 15.43 -3.08
C SER A 168 13.49 15.86 -4.01
N SER A 169 14.68 15.27 -3.87
CA SER A 169 15.86 15.51 -4.73
C SER A 169 15.68 14.88 -6.10
N SER A 170 15.09 13.68 -6.15
CA SER A 170 14.69 13.04 -7.40
C SER A 170 13.66 13.88 -8.15
N VAL A 171 12.65 14.42 -7.47
CA VAL A 171 11.65 15.32 -8.08
C VAL A 171 12.27 16.63 -8.54
N ALA A 172 13.14 17.27 -7.75
CA ALA A 172 13.84 18.49 -8.14
C ALA A 172 14.71 18.28 -9.39
N SER A 173 15.41 17.14 -9.45
CA SER A 173 16.25 16.76 -10.58
C SER A 173 15.42 16.41 -11.83
N ALA A 174 14.30 15.72 -11.67
CA ALA A 174 13.39 15.37 -12.76
C ALA A 174 12.66 16.61 -13.33
N LEU A 175 12.35 17.60 -12.48
CA LEU A 175 11.85 18.90 -12.93
C LEU A 175 12.96 19.67 -13.66
N GLY A 176 14.21 19.68 -13.17
CA GLY A 176 15.29 20.44 -13.80
C GLY A 176 15.07 21.95 -13.70
N GLY A 177 15.49 22.74 -14.70
CA GLY A 177 15.25 24.20 -14.70
C GLY A 177 15.88 24.94 -13.51
N GLN A 178 16.99 24.44 -12.96
CA GLN A 178 17.63 24.92 -11.72
C GLN A 178 16.83 24.67 -10.43
N SER A 179 15.79 23.81 -10.45
CA SER A 179 15.21 23.29 -9.21
C SER A 179 16.23 22.50 -8.40
N ALA A 180 16.18 22.69 -7.09
CA ALA A 180 17.00 22.04 -6.08
C ALA A 180 16.18 21.86 -4.80
N VAL A 181 16.54 20.87 -3.97
CA VAL A 181 16.02 20.79 -2.60
C VAL A 181 16.79 21.81 -1.75
N ASN A 182 16.06 22.76 -1.17
CA ASN A 182 16.60 23.77 -0.28
C ASN A 182 16.92 23.16 1.09
N ALA A 183 17.74 23.87 1.88
CA ALA A 183 18.13 23.45 3.23
C ALA A 183 16.95 23.31 4.22
N ASP A 184 15.77 23.87 3.90
CA ASP A 184 14.53 23.73 4.67
C ASP A 184 13.66 22.54 4.21
N GLY A 185 14.14 21.73 3.25
CA GLY A 185 13.42 20.57 2.70
C GLY A 185 12.43 20.90 1.59
N THR A 186 12.24 22.18 1.22
CA THR A 186 11.38 22.56 0.09
C THR A 186 12.09 22.34 -1.24
N VAL A 187 11.36 21.95 -2.29
CA VAL A 187 11.88 21.96 -3.67
C VAL A 187 11.71 23.35 -4.25
N SER A 188 12.81 24.02 -4.59
CA SER A 188 12.77 25.33 -5.25
C SER A 188 12.04 25.24 -6.59
N THR A 189 11.24 26.26 -6.89
CA THR A 189 10.45 26.30 -8.13
C THR A 189 11.37 26.25 -9.34
N PRO A 190 11.11 25.37 -10.32
CA PRO A 190 11.93 25.33 -11.52
C PRO A 190 11.82 26.65 -12.27
N THR A 191 12.79 26.92 -13.13
CA THR A 191 12.82 28.12 -13.98
C THR A 191 13.03 27.66 -15.41
N TYR A 192 11.94 27.56 -16.16
CA TYR A 192 11.93 27.24 -17.58
C TYR A 192 11.75 28.52 -18.39
N LYS A 193 12.68 28.80 -19.30
CA LYS A 193 12.51 29.90 -20.27
C LYS A 193 11.88 29.36 -21.56
N VAL A 194 10.76 29.96 -21.96
CA VAL A 194 10.11 29.71 -23.26
C VAL A 194 9.88 31.07 -23.91
N GLY A 195 10.72 31.41 -24.90
CA GLY A 195 10.85 32.78 -25.40
C GLY A 195 11.41 33.74 -24.33
N ASP A 196 10.85 34.94 -24.22
CA ASP A 196 11.24 35.96 -23.23
C ASP A 196 10.58 35.78 -21.86
N LYS A 197 9.64 34.85 -21.73
CA LYS A 197 8.90 34.59 -20.50
C LYS A 197 9.50 33.42 -19.73
N THR A 198 9.43 33.53 -18.40
CA THR A 198 9.92 32.52 -17.46
C THR A 198 8.73 31.84 -16.80
N TYR A 199 8.71 30.53 -16.82
CA TYR A 199 7.67 29.68 -16.25
C TYR A 199 8.26 28.81 -15.15
N ASN A 200 7.47 28.56 -14.12
CA ASN A 200 7.95 27.89 -12.91
C ASN A 200 7.27 26.54 -12.63
N ASN A 201 6.60 25.99 -13.64
CA ASN A 201 6.07 24.64 -13.65
C ASN A 201 6.12 24.07 -15.08
N VAL A 202 6.22 22.74 -15.21
CA VAL A 202 6.41 22.06 -16.50
C VAL A 202 5.17 22.20 -17.39
N GLY A 203 3.96 22.18 -16.82
CA GLY A 203 2.71 22.23 -17.58
C GLY A 203 2.54 23.54 -18.35
N ASP A 204 2.71 24.68 -17.67
CA ASP A 204 2.63 26.00 -18.29
C ASP A 204 3.81 26.23 -19.23
N ALA A 205 5.00 25.70 -18.93
CA ALA A 205 6.14 25.76 -19.85
C ALA A 205 5.90 24.93 -21.13
N LEU A 206 5.31 23.73 -21.03
CA LEU A 206 4.98 22.89 -22.18
C LEU A 206 3.78 23.43 -22.95
N GLN A 207 2.77 23.98 -22.27
CA GLN A 207 1.62 24.63 -22.90
C GLN A 207 2.05 25.94 -23.56
N ALA A 208 2.93 26.72 -22.93
CA ALA A 208 3.55 27.88 -23.57
C ALA A 208 4.43 27.47 -24.75
N ALA A 209 5.19 26.38 -24.66
CA ALA A 209 6.00 25.86 -25.77
C ALA A 209 5.15 25.27 -26.91
N ALA A 210 3.99 24.70 -26.59
CA ALA A 210 3.01 24.20 -27.55
C ALA A 210 2.23 25.35 -28.21
N SER A 211 1.83 26.37 -27.46
CA SER A 211 1.26 27.62 -27.96
C SER A 211 2.29 28.49 -28.70
N SER A 212 3.58 28.34 -28.40
CA SER A 212 4.69 28.98 -29.12
C SER A 212 5.38 28.03 -30.13
N GLY A 213 4.70 26.94 -30.53
CA GLY A 213 5.04 26.03 -31.62
C GLY A 213 6.42 25.35 -31.59
N GLY A 214 6.47 24.13 -31.05
CA GLY A 214 7.36 23.11 -31.59
C GLY A 214 7.00 22.84 -33.06
N ALA A 215 7.83 23.37 -33.97
CA ALA A 215 7.60 23.54 -35.41
C ALA A 215 6.63 24.68 -35.81
N GLY A 216 7.00 25.93 -35.48
CA GLY A 216 6.39 27.15 -36.06
C GLY A 216 5.40 27.82 -35.11
N GLY A 217 5.94 28.49 -34.09
CA GLY A 217 5.15 29.22 -33.10
C GLY A 217 4.40 30.41 -33.64
N ASP A 218 3.30 30.73 -32.94
CA ASP A 218 2.53 31.98 -33.01
C ASP A 218 3.39 33.20 -32.60
N ASP A 219 4.49 33.45 -33.30
CA ASP A 219 4.92 34.82 -33.48
C ASP A 219 3.90 35.45 -34.43
N THR A 220 3.14 36.40 -33.90
CA THR A 220 2.12 37.15 -34.66
C THR A 220 2.74 37.95 -35.83
N ASN A 221 4.08 38.01 -35.89
CA ASN A 221 4.86 38.58 -36.98
C ASN A 221 5.62 37.53 -37.82
N ALA A 222 5.55 36.24 -37.50
CA ALA A 222 6.21 35.19 -38.27
C ALA A 222 5.32 34.68 -39.41
N VAL A 223 5.98 34.39 -40.53
CA VAL A 223 5.36 33.91 -41.75
C VAL A 223 5.15 32.39 -41.65
N HIS A 224 3.90 31.95 -41.53
CA HIS A 224 3.54 30.53 -41.49
C HIS A 224 3.35 29.94 -42.89
N TYR A 225 3.85 28.73 -43.11
CA TYR A 225 3.54 27.97 -44.33
C TYR A 225 2.18 27.29 -44.20
N ASP A 226 1.37 27.29 -45.25
CA ASP A 226 0.00 26.74 -45.25
C ASP A 226 -0.04 25.22 -45.06
N SER A 227 1.09 24.55 -45.31
CA SER A 227 1.25 23.12 -45.12
C SER A 227 2.71 22.77 -44.80
N THR A 228 2.92 21.54 -44.32
CA THR A 228 4.25 20.98 -44.00
C THR A 228 5.21 20.92 -45.20
N SER A 229 4.70 21.02 -46.43
CA SER A 229 5.50 21.06 -47.67
C SER A 229 6.27 22.37 -47.86
N LYS A 230 5.95 23.41 -47.08
CA LYS A 230 6.55 24.76 -47.17
C LYS A 230 6.47 25.40 -48.55
N SER A 231 5.48 25.00 -49.35
CA SER A 231 5.30 25.46 -50.74
C SER A 231 4.49 26.75 -50.87
N SER A 232 3.69 27.11 -49.85
CA SER A 232 2.88 28.33 -49.85
C SER A 232 2.74 28.93 -48.45
N VAL A 233 2.43 30.23 -48.40
CA VAL A 233 2.24 31.03 -47.20
C VAL A 233 0.98 31.89 -47.40
N THR A 234 -0.01 31.76 -46.52
CA THR A 234 -1.19 32.64 -46.43
C THR A 234 -0.97 33.70 -45.35
N LEU A 235 -0.72 34.94 -45.77
CA LEU A 235 -0.52 36.07 -44.87
C LEU A 235 -1.86 36.45 -44.20
N GLY A 236 -1.99 36.17 -42.91
CA GLY A 236 -3.20 36.43 -42.10
C GLY A 236 -3.98 35.18 -41.66
N GLY A 237 -3.55 33.96 -42.02
CA GLY A 237 -4.18 32.69 -41.65
C GLY A 237 -5.21 32.17 -42.67
N THR A 238 -5.55 30.87 -42.60
CA THR A 238 -6.33 30.10 -43.60
C THR A 238 -7.81 30.48 -43.76
N GLY A 239 -8.23 31.64 -43.24
CA GLY A 239 -9.57 32.22 -43.40
C GLY A 239 -9.59 33.75 -43.51
N ALA A 240 -8.43 34.39 -43.74
CA ALA A 240 -8.35 35.84 -43.84
C ALA A 240 -9.06 36.39 -45.09
N THR A 241 -10.14 37.15 -44.90
CA THR A 241 -10.91 37.80 -45.99
C THR A 241 -10.48 39.24 -46.26
N LYS A 242 -9.53 39.77 -45.47
CA LYS A 242 -8.99 41.14 -45.61
C LYS A 242 -7.53 41.08 -46.07
N PRO A 243 -7.11 41.84 -47.10
CA PRO A 243 -5.72 41.85 -47.56
C PRO A 243 -4.73 42.34 -46.50
N VAL A 244 -3.60 41.62 -46.33
CA VAL A 244 -2.49 42.03 -45.48
C VAL A 244 -1.48 42.85 -46.28
N SER A 245 -1.08 44.01 -45.77
CA SER A 245 -0.08 44.88 -46.41
C SER A 245 1.35 44.43 -46.06
N LEU A 246 2.13 43.98 -47.05
CA LEU A 246 3.55 43.61 -46.86
C LEU A 246 4.46 44.83 -47.15
N LYS A 247 5.04 45.42 -46.10
CA LYS A 247 5.93 46.60 -46.19
C LYS A 247 7.40 46.18 -46.07
N ASN A 248 8.31 47.02 -46.57
CA ASN A 248 9.76 46.79 -46.50
C ASN A 248 10.30 45.59 -47.31
N VAL A 249 9.60 45.19 -48.37
CA VAL A 249 10.08 44.18 -49.32
C VAL A 249 11.23 44.77 -50.15
N ALA A 250 12.44 44.24 -49.94
CA ALA A 250 13.61 44.61 -50.73
C ALA A 250 13.41 44.29 -52.22
N THR A 251 14.19 44.92 -53.09
CA THR A 251 14.17 44.66 -54.53
C THR A 251 14.54 43.19 -54.77
N GLY A 252 13.60 42.37 -55.24
CA GLY A 252 13.85 40.96 -55.56
C GLY A 252 14.90 40.81 -56.66
N THR A 253 15.86 39.92 -56.47
CA THR A 253 16.98 39.68 -57.41
C THR A 253 16.98 38.26 -57.97
N ALA A 254 16.39 37.29 -57.26
CA ALA A 254 16.18 35.93 -57.74
C ALA A 254 14.77 35.73 -58.31
N ALA A 255 14.58 34.75 -59.21
CA ALA A 255 13.30 34.48 -59.87
C ALA A 255 12.16 34.04 -58.92
N THR A 256 12.50 33.67 -57.69
CA THR A 256 11.58 33.26 -56.62
C THR A 256 11.32 34.37 -55.59
N ASP A 257 11.93 35.55 -55.75
CA ASP A 257 11.74 36.65 -54.81
C ASP A 257 10.38 37.34 -55.04
N ALA A 258 9.79 37.87 -53.97
CA ALA A 258 8.61 38.71 -54.07
C ALA A 258 8.98 40.05 -54.73
N VAL A 259 8.23 40.44 -55.77
CA VAL A 259 8.41 41.72 -56.48
C VAL A 259 7.79 42.84 -55.66
N ASN A 260 8.58 43.87 -55.31
CA ASN A 260 8.03 45.02 -54.59
C ASN A 260 7.32 46.00 -55.55
N VAL A 261 6.52 46.92 -55.01
CA VAL A 261 5.73 47.87 -55.82
C VAL A 261 6.64 48.76 -56.69
N ALA A 262 7.85 49.08 -56.23
CA ALA A 262 8.80 49.86 -57.02
C ALA A 262 9.31 49.10 -58.26
N GLN A 263 9.57 47.80 -58.16
CA GLN A 263 9.94 46.94 -59.29
C GLN A 263 8.79 46.75 -60.27
N LEU A 264 7.55 46.58 -59.76
CA LEU A 264 6.37 46.50 -60.61
C LEU A 264 6.14 47.82 -61.35
N GLN A 265 6.27 48.97 -60.66
CA GLN A 265 6.14 50.29 -61.28
C GLN A 265 7.27 50.56 -62.28
N GLY A 266 8.50 50.14 -61.98
CA GLY A 266 9.65 50.22 -62.89
C GLY A 266 9.41 49.42 -64.17
N GLY A 267 9.12 48.12 -64.05
CA GLY A 267 8.84 47.28 -65.21
C GLY A 267 7.62 47.73 -66.02
N LEU A 268 6.58 48.26 -65.36
CA LEU A 268 5.42 48.82 -66.06
C LEU A 268 5.74 50.15 -66.76
N SER A 269 6.67 50.95 -66.22
CA SER A 269 7.18 52.16 -66.87
C SER A 269 8.04 51.80 -68.07
N ASP A 270 8.94 50.82 -67.94
CA ASP A 270 9.81 50.37 -69.02
C ASP A 270 8.98 49.84 -70.20
N VAL A 271 7.97 49.00 -69.94
CA VAL A 271 7.03 48.52 -70.97
C VAL A 271 6.23 49.66 -71.59
N LYS A 272 5.78 50.62 -70.78
CA LYS A 272 5.02 51.79 -71.28
C LYS A 272 5.87 52.70 -72.16
N ASP A 273 7.13 52.90 -71.79
CA ASP A 273 8.06 53.77 -72.50
C ASP A 273 8.56 53.09 -73.78
N GLU A 274 8.77 51.77 -73.77
CA GLU A 274 9.08 50.96 -74.96
C GLU A 274 7.91 50.98 -75.96
N ILE A 275 6.67 50.70 -75.50
CA ILE A 275 5.46 50.76 -76.33
C ILE A 275 5.25 52.18 -76.89
N LYS A 276 5.46 53.23 -76.10
CA LYS A 276 5.32 54.62 -76.56
C LYS A 276 6.36 54.99 -77.61
N LYS A 277 7.63 54.61 -77.39
CA LYS A 277 8.72 54.87 -78.33
C LYS A 277 8.41 54.19 -79.67
N ASP A 278 8.05 52.91 -79.61
CA ASP A 278 7.88 52.06 -80.79
C ASP A 278 6.59 52.32 -81.58
N LEU A 279 5.54 52.86 -80.94
CA LEU A 279 4.37 53.41 -81.64
C LEU A 279 4.67 54.74 -82.33
N GLY A 280 5.56 55.56 -81.76
CA GLY A 280 5.85 56.92 -82.23
C GLY A 280 6.75 56.98 -83.46
N ASP A 281 7.69 56.04 -83.59
CA ASP A 281 8.62 55.91 -84.73
C ASP A 281 8.22 54.79 -85.71
N GLY A 282 7.18 54.01 -85.38
CA GLY A 282 6.70 52.89 -86.19
C GLY A 282 7.60 51.66 -86.16
N THR A 283 8.55 51.56 -85.20
CA THR A 283 9.47 50.43 -85.09
C THR A 283 8.93 49.25 -84.29
N LEU A 284 7.70 49.33 -83.77
CA LEU A 284 7.07 48.22 -83.07
C LEU A 284 7.08 46.96 -83.93
N ASP A 285 7.80 45.93 -83.48
CA ASP A 285 7.86 44.64 -84.16
C ASP A 285 6.54 43.88 -83.95
N MET A 286 5.53 44.28 -84.70
CA MET A 286 4.28 43.55 -84.78
C MET A 286 4.50 42.33 -85.66
N LYS A 287 4.52 41.14 -85.03
CA LYS A 287 4.78 39.83 -85.68
C LYS A 287 4.02 39.63 -87.00
N TYR A 288 2.82 40.18 -87.12
CA TYR A 288 1.95 40.03 -88.30
C TYR A 288 1.69 41.32 -89.09
N ILE A 289 2.16 42.50 -88.63
CA ILE A 289 1.94 43.79 -89.33
C ILE A 289 3.26 44.56 -89.42
N LYS A 290 3.96 44.44 -90.53
CA LYS A 290 5.21 45.18 -90.79
C LYS A 290 4.92 46.38 -91.69
N VAL A 291 5.16 47.60 -91.21
CA VAL A 291 4.98 48.83 -91.99
C VAL A 291 6.33 49.49 -92.22
N ARG A 292 6.76 49.60 -93.48
CA ARG A 292 7.98 50.32 -93.87
C ARG A 292 7.58 51.52 -94.73
N ALA A 293 7.41 52.68 -94.11
CA ALA A 293 6.88 53.88 -94.76
C ALA A 293 7.83 55.07 -94.58
N THR A 294 8.05 55.84 -95.65
CA THR A 294 8.84 57.10 -95.65
C THR A 294 7.99 58.34 -95.92
N GLY A 295 6.67 58.16 -96.13
CA GLY A 295 5.73 59.24 -96.40
C GLY A 295 4.85 59.61 -95.21
N MET A 296 3.92 60.54 -95.39
CA MET A 296 3.07 61.07 -94.31
C MET A 296 2.27 59.97 -93.59
N GLN A 297 2.00 60.18 -92.31
CA GLN A 297 1.28 59.25 -91.44
C GLN A 297 -0.08 58.84 -92.00
N ALA A 298 -0.48 57.59 -91.73
CA ALA A 298 -1.84 57.11 -92.01
C ALA A 298 -2.86 57.84 -91.12
N SER A 299 -4.10 57.96 -91.59
CA SER A 299 -5.16 58.70 -90.92
C SER A 299 -6.43 57.85 -90.78
N ALA A 300 -6.69 57.38 -89.55
CA ALA A 300 -7.89 56.64 -89.17
C ALA A 300 -8.82 57.57 -88.35
N LEU A 301 -9.51 58.48 -89.04
CA LEU A 301 -10.33 59.53 -88.41
C LEU A 301 -11.74 59.05 -88.03
N GLY A 302 -12.19 57.94 -88.63
CA GLY A 302 -13.50 57.37 -88.34
C GLY A 302 -13.53 56.55 -87.05
N LYS A 303 -14.68 56.50 -86.38
CA LYS A 303 -14.89 55.63 -85.21
C LYS A 303 -14.75 54.15 -85.64
N ASN A 304 -13.95 53.37 -84.92
CA ASN A 304 -13.60 51.97 -85.26
C ASN A 304 -12.90 51.80 -86.63
N SER A 305 -12.22 52.84 -87.14
CA SER A 305 -11.52 52.75 -88.43
C SER A 305 -10.06 52.31 -88.31
N VAL A 306 -9.52 51.73 -89.37
CA VAL A 306 -8.13 51.23 -89.45
C VAL A 306 -7.49 51.73 -90.75
N ALA A 307 -6.33 52.41 -90.64
CA ALA A 307 -5.56 52.89 -91.77
C ALA A 307 -4.11 52.39 -91.69
N ILE A 308 -3.66 51.62 -92.70
CA ILE A 308 -2.33 51.00 -92.73
C ILE A 308 -1.64 51.34 -94.06
N GLY A 309 -0.54 52.10 -94.00
CA GLY A 309 0.25 52.54 -95.16
C GLY A 309 0.36 54.07 -95.28
N SER A 310 1.42 54.57 -95.93
CA SER A 310 1.65 56.02 -96.10
C SER A 310 0.47 56.69 -96.82
N GLN A 311 -0.10 57.74 -96.21
CA GLN A 311 -1.31 58.45 -96.66
C GLN A 311 -2.58 57.58 -96.80
N ALA A 312 -2.65 56.40 -96.19
CA ALA A 312 -3.89 55.65 -96.09
C ALA A 312 -4.91 56.44 -95.27
N SER A 313 -6.16 56.51 -95.72
CA SER A 313 -7.20 57.36 -95.15
C SER A 313 -8.49 56.57 -94.95
N ALA A 314 -8.86 56.35 -93.69
CA ALA A 314 -10.09 55.70 -93.26
C ALA A 314 -10.90 56.72 -92.44
N THR A 315 -11.83 57.42 -93.10
CA THR A 315 -12.39 58.69 -92.57
C THR A 315 -13.77 58.56 -91.95
N ASN A 316 -14.42 57.40 -92.02
CA ASN A 316 -15.80 57.20 -91.57
C ASN A 316 -15.94 55.98 -90.65
N VAL A 317 -17.11 55.77 -90.05
CA VAL A 317 -17.36 54.71 -89.06
C VAL A 317 -17.13 53.32 -89.67
N ASP A 318 -16.46 52.44 -88.93
CA ASP A 318 -16.18 51.03 -89.28
C ASP A 318 -15.44 50.84 -90.62
N THR A 319 -14.52 51.76 -90.97
CA THR A 319 -13.79 51.71 -92.25
C THR A 319 -12.39 51.11 -92.17
N LEU A 320 -11.94 50.44 -93.24
CA LEU A 320 -10.62 49.80 -93.31
C LEU A 320 -9.89 50.21 -94.60
N ALA A 321 -8.76 50.93 -94.50
CA ALA A 321 -7.91 51.30 -95.62
C ALA A 321 -6.51 50.67 -95.47
N ILE A 322 -6.15 49.74 -96.35
CA ILE A 322 -4.86 49.03 -96.34
C ILE A 322 -4.13 49.25 -97.66
N GLY A 323 -2.97 49.91 -97.62
CA GLY A 323 -2.13 50.24 -98.77
C GLY A 323 -1.81 51.73 -98.87
N SER A 324 -0.68 52.09 -99.48
CA SER A 324 -0.33 53.51 -99.64
C SER A 324 -1.37 54.23 -100.50
N GLY A 325 -1.88 55.37 -100.00
CA GLY A 325 -2.93 56.16 -100.66
C GLY A 325 -4.31 55.50 -100.73
N ALA A 326 -4.54 54.36 -100.06
CA ALA A 326 -5.87 53.73 -100.00
C ALA A 326 -6.87 54.64 -99.25
N ARG A 327 -8.11 54.73 -99.75
CA ARG A 327 -9.15 55.63 -99.24
C ARG A 327 -10.46 54.89 -99.00
N ALA A 328 -10.84 54.71 -97.75
CA ALA A 328 -12.14 54.17 -97.34
C ALA A 328 -12.96 55.28 -96.67
N SER A 329 -13.99 55.76 -97.36
CA SER A 329 -14.80 56.91 -96.92
C SER A 329 -16.30 56.61 -96.77
N GLY A 330 -16.79 55.46 -97.24
CA GLY A 330 -18.16 54.99 -96.99
C GLY A 330 -18.28 54.26 -95.64
N VAL A 331 -19.41 54.34 -94.94
CA VAL A 331 -19.62 53.66 -93.64
C VAL A 331 -19.48 52.14 -93.80
N GLY A 332 -18.67 51.46 -92.99
CA GLY A 332 -18.47 50.00 -93.08
C GLY A 332 -17.67 49.54 -94.31
N SER A 333 -16.96 50.45 -94.99
CA SER A 333 -16.26 50.15 -96.25
C SER A 333 -14.81 49.73 -96.06
N VAL A 334 -14.30 48.91 -96.99
CA VAL A 334 -12.95 48.35 -96.97
C VAL A 334 -12.24 48.64 -98.28
N ALA A 335 -11.12 49.36 -98.27
CA ALA A 335 -10.26 49.60 -99.42
C ALA A 335 -8.91 48.87 -99.25
N ILE A 336 -8.63 47.89 -100.11
CA ILE A 336 -7.43 47.04 -100.03
C ILE A 336 -6.56 47.22 -101.29
N GLY A 337 -5.30 47.60 -101.10
CA GLY A 337 -4.33 47.84 -102.16
C GLY A 337 -3.98 49.33 -102.34
N VAL A 338 -2.85 49.58 -103.01
CA VAL A 338 -2.35 50.95 -103.27
C VAL A 338 -3.38 51.75 -104.08
N ASN A 339 -3.72 52.95 -103.60
CA ASN A 339 -4.71 53.85 -104.21
C ASN A 339 -6.11 53.25 -104.41
N SER A 340 -6.47 52.16 -103.70
CA SER A 340 -7.84 51.64 -103.78
C SER A 340 -8.82 52.60 -103.12
N VAL A 341 -10.02 52.75 -103.69
CA VAL A 341 -11.05 53.68 -103.22
C VAL A 341 -12.34 52.93 -102.94
N ALA A 342 -12.85 53.05 -101.71
CA ALA A 342 -14.13 52.52 -101.28
C ALA A 342 -14.99 53.67 -100.71
N THR A 343 -15.88 54.20 -101.55
CA THR A 343 -16.74 55.35 -101.19
C THR A 343 -18.17 54.95 -100.82
N GLY A 344 -18.64 53.76 -101.24
CA GLY A 344 -19.95 53.20 -100.87
C GLY A 344 -19.95 52.51 -99.51
N ALA A 345 -21.09 52.48 -98.82
CA ALA A 345 -21.23 51.79 -97.54
C ALA A 345 -21.17 50.26 -97.69
N ASN A 346 -20.67 49.53 -96.69
CA ASN A 346 -20.59 48.06 -96.63
C ASN A 346 -19.96 47.39 -97.88
N THR A 347 -18.97 48.05 -98.49
CA THR A 347 -18.36 47.61 -99.75
C THR A 347 -16.88 47.30 -99.55
N VAL A 348 -16.41 46.18 -100.10
CA VAL A 348 -14.98 45.87 -100.22
C VAL A 348 -14.51 46.23 -101.63
N SER A 349 -13.61 47.21 -101.73
CA SER A 349 -12.93 47.59 -102.97
C SER A 349 -11.47 47.18 -102.93
N ILE A 350 -11.02 46.50 -103.98
CA ILE A 350 -9.61 46.14 -104.19
C ILE A 350 -8.94 47.00 -105.27
N GLY A 351 -9.56 48.12 -105.66
CA GLY A 351 -9.10 48.99 -106.75
C GLY A 351 -9.81 50.34 -106.76
N ASP A 352 -9.69 51.06 -107.87
CA ASP A 352 -10.44 52.29 -108.15
C ASP A 352 -11.00 52.25 -109.59
N VAL A 353 -11.90 53.17 -109.91
CA VAL A 353 -12.43 53.33 -111.27
C VAL A 353 -11.27 53.62 -112.24
N GLY A 354 -11.06 52.73 -113.20
CA GLY A 354 -9.93 52.80 -114.14
C GLY A 354 -8.64 52.10 -113.68
N ALA A 355 -8.62 51.55 -112.46
CA ALA A 355 -7.51 50.79 -111.88
C ALA A 355 -8.03 49.58 -111.06
N THR A 356 -8.75 48.66 -111.73
CA THR A 356 -9.29 47.44 -111.12
C THR A 356 -8.23 46.34 -110.97
N ARG A 357 -8.45 45.40 -110.04
CA ARG A 357 -7.54 44.27 -109.77
C ARG A 357 -8.27 42.93 -109.91
N ARG A 358 -7.55 41.90 -110.37
CA ARG A 358 -8.08 40.53 -110.44
C ARG A 358 -8.00 39.86 -109.07
N ILE A 359 -9.05 39.15 -108.68
CA ILE A 359 -9.01 38.21 -107.56
C ILE A 359 -8.70 36.83 -108.14
N VAL A 360 -7.53 36.30 -107.80
CA VAL A 360 -7.05 34.98 -108.25
C VAL A 360 -6.83 34.07 -107.04
N ASN A 361 -6.82 32.76 -107.26
CA ASN A 361 -6.71 31.73 -106.20
C ASN A 361 -7.90 31.72 -105.22
N VAL A 362 -9.11 31.93 -105.73
CA VAL A 362 -10.36 31.73 -104.98
C VAL A 362 -10.74 30.26 -105.12
N SER A 363 -10.92 29.56 -104.00
CA SER A 363 -11.48 28.21 -103.99
C SER A 363 -12.95 28.23 -104.39
N ASP A 364 -13.45 27.11 -104.91
CA ASP A 364 -14.87 26.91 -105.19
C ASP A 364 -15.72 27.26 -103.94
N GLY A 365 -16.60 28.26 -104.03
CA GLY A 365 -17.49 28.72 -102.96
C GLY A 365 -18.50 27.67 -102.52
N VAL A 366 -18.63 27.43 -101.23
CA VAL A 366 -19.47 26.36 -100.69
C VAL A 366 -20.84 26.90 -100.25
N ASP A 367 -20.87 28.14 -99.73
CA ASP A 367 -22.08 28.83 -99.24
C ASP A 367 -22.60 29.88 -100.25
N GLU A 368 -23.88 30.30 -100.14
CA GLU A 368 -24.54 31.18 -101.12
C GLU A 368 -23.92 32.58 -101.26
N THR A 369 -23.20 33.04 -100.23
CA THR A 369 -22.55 34.36 -100.19
C THR A 369 -21.08 34.32 -100.63
N ASP A 370 -20.57 33.15 -101.00
CA ASP A 370 -19.20 33.00 -101.46
C ASP A 370 -18.99 33.56 -102.87
N ALA A 371 -17.77 34.00 -103.16
CA ALA A 371 -17.39 34.37 -104.51
C ALA A 371 -17.32 33.11 -105.39
N VAL A 372 -18.21 33.02 -106.39
CA VAL A 372 -18.26 31.90 -107.34
C VAL A 372 -16.99 31.85 -108.20
N THR A 373 -16.32 30.69 -108.27
CA THR A 373 -15.21 30.50 -109.21
C THR A 373 -15.71 30.16 -110.60
N MET A 374 -14.91 30.45 -111.62
CA MET A 374 -15.22 30.02 -112.99
C MET A 374 -15.32 28.49 -113.14
N LYS A 375 -14.64 27.73 -112.29
CA LYS A 375 -14.71 26.27 -112.28
C LYS A 375 -16.09 25.80 -111.80
N GLN A 376 -16.61 26.33 -110.70
CA GLN A 376 -17.94 25.94 -110.20
C GLN A 376 -19.05 26.29 -111.16
N LEU A 377 -18.96 27.45 -111.80
CA LEU A 377 -19.92 27.83 -112.83
C LEU A 377 -19.88 26.81 -113.98
N THR A 378 -18.70 26.31 -114.33
CA THR A 378 -18.52 25.30 -115.38
C THR A 378 -19.02 23.90 -114.92
N ASP A 379 -18.70 23.46 -113.71
CA ASP A 379 -19.07 22.15 -113.16
C ASP A 379 -20.57 22.04 -112.84
N ALA A 380 -21.19 23.12 -112.37
CA ALA A 380 -22.63 23.18 -112.15
C ALA A 380 -23.39 22.98 -113.47
N MET A 381 -22.94 23.64 -114.55
CA MET A 381 -23.51 23.42 -115.88
C MET A 381 -23.28 21.98 -116.38
N HIS A 382 -22.12 21.38 -116.12
CA HIS A 382 -21.80 20.03 -116.58
C HIS A 382 -22.57 18.92 -115.82
N THR A 383 -22.70 19.06 -114.50
CA THR A 383 -23.40 18.10 -113.62
C THR A 383 -24.91 18.12 -113.85
N ALA A 384 -25.50 19.30 -114.11
CA ALA A 384 -26.91 19.43 -114.43
C ALA A 384 -27.27 18.65 -115.70
N ASN A 385 -26.43 18.76 -116.74
CA ASN A 385 -26.67 18.12 -118.04
C ASN A 385 -26.58 16.58 -117.95
N THR A 386 -25.60 16.05 -117.21
CA THR A 386 -25.37 14.60 -117.08
C THR A 386 -26.36 13.86 -116.16
N LYS A 387 -26.80 14.50 -115.07
CA LYS A 387 -27.80 13.90 -114.16
C LYS A 387 -29.19 13.79 -114.80
N PHE A 388 -29.54 14.70 -115.69
CA PHE A 388 -30.82 14.70 -116.38
C PHE A 388 -30.96 13.50 -117.32
N ASP A 389 -29.93 13.25 -118.15
CA ASP A 389 -29.93 12.13 -119.11
C ASP A 389 -29.93 10.75 -118.43
N THR A 390 -29.14 10.59 -117.36
CA THR A 390 -28.97 9.28 -116.70
C THR A 390 -30.20 8.83 -115.92
N LYS A 391 -31.01 9.77 -115.39
CA LYS A 391 -32.17 9.47 -114.56
C LYS A 391 -33.38 9.04 -115.41
N MET A 392 -33.56 9.65 -116.58
CA MET A 392 -34.67 9.34 -117.49
C MET A 392 -34.57 7.92 -118.05
N THR A 393 -33.37 7.45 -118.41
CA THR A 393 -33.17 6.12 -119.01
C THR A 393 -33.30 4.94 -118.03
N ARG A 394 -33.06 5.14 -116.73
CA ARG A 394 -33.24 4.08 -115.72
C ARG A 394 -34.69 3.93 -115.24
N MET A 395 -35.43 5.03 -115.10
CA MET A 395 -36.79 4.98 -114.53
C MET A 395 -37.77 4.20 -115.42
N THR A 396 -37.62 4.25 -116.74
CA THR A 396 -38.48 3.49 -117.67
C THR A 396 -38.22 1.98 -117.63
N ARG A 397 -37.02 1.54 -117.24
CA ARG A 397 -36.59 0.13 -117.33
C ARG A 397 -36.87 -0.70 -116.06
N ASP A 398 -36.96 -0.04 -114.90
CA ASP A 398 -37.17 -0.71 -113.60
C ASP A 398 -38.66 -0.95 -113.26
N VAL A 399 -39.60 -0.26 -113.91
CA VAL A 399 -41.06 -0.40 -113.63
C VAL A 399 -41.69 -1.61 -114.34
N GLU A 400 -41.18 -2.02 -115.50
CA GLU A 400 -41.79 -3.12 -116.30
C GLU A 400 -41.23 -4.52 -115.98
N SER A 401 -40.15 -4.66 -115.21
CA SER A 401 -39.49 -5.97 -115.04
C SER A 401 -39.45 -6.55 -113.61
N LYS A 402 -39.76 -5.79 -112.53
CA LYS A 402 -39.86 -6.32 -111.14
C LYS A 402 -40.71 -5.45 -110.18
N PRO A 403 -42.04 -5.64 -110.06
CA PRO A 403 -42.78 -5.09 -108.93
C PRO A 403 -42.51 -5.97 -107.69
N GLY A 404 -41.83 -5.45 -106.67
CA GLY A 404 -41.63 -6.22 -105.41
C GLY A 404 -40.51 -5.82 -104.45
N SER A 405 -39.83 -4.70 -104.63
CA SER A 405 -38.76 -4.29 -103.71
C SER A 405 -39.15 -3.01 -102.97
N PHE A 406 -39.95 -3.15 -101.92
CA PHE A 406 -39.46 -2.79 -100.58
C PHE A 406 -40.33 -3.29 -99.41
N ILE A 407 -41.64 -3.50 -99.54
CA ILE A 407 -42.46 -4.36 -98.65
C ILE A 407 -43.69 -4.82 -99.46
N ALA A 408 -43.82 -6.13 -99.68
CA ALA A 408 -45.07 -6.76 -100.09
C ALA A 408 -45.41 -7.83 -99.05
N ILE A 409 -46.40 -7.54 -98.20
CA ILE A 409 -47.21 -8.59 -97.56
C ILE A 409 -48.34 -8.83 -98.56
N GLU A 410 -48.13 -9.74 -99.51
CA GLU A 410 -49.22 -10.23 -100.34
C GLU A 410 -49.65 -11.62 -99.86
N GLY A 411 -50.95 -11.70 -99.62
CA GLY A 411 -51.69 -12.93 -99.38
C GLY A 411 -53.17 -12.58 -99.39
N LEU A 412 -53.76 -12.35 -100.56
CA LEU A 412 -55.17 -12.68 -100.74
C LEU A 412 -55.22 -14.16 -101.16
N GLY A 413 -55.55 -15.04 -100.22
CA GLY A 413 -56.24 -16.27 -100.58
C GLY A 413 -57.61 -15.88 -101.15
N ALA A 414 -58.09 -16.56 -102.18
CA ALA A 414 -59.26 -16.17 -102.97
C ALA A 414 -60.62 -16.14 -102.21
N ASP A 415 -60.66 -16.35 -100.88
CA ASP A 415 -61.88 -16.36 -100.06
C ASP A 415 -61.80 -15.60 -98.71
N GLY A 416 -60.67 -14.97 -98.35
CA GLY A 416 -60.61 -13.97 -97.28
C GLY A 416 -60.92 -14.41 -95.84
N SER A 417 -60.73 -15.67 -95.43
CA SER A 417 -61.23 -16.16 -94.12
C SER A 417 -60.21 -16.56 -93.03
N ILE A 418 -58.92 -16.23 -93.12
CA ILE A 418 -57.95 -16.40 -91.99
C ILE A 418 -56.93 -15.25 -91.88
N ALA A 419 -56.69 -14.78 -90.65
CA ALA A 419 -55.71 -13.74 -90.35
C ALA A 419 -54.26 -14.27 -90.43
N ASN A 420 -53.40 -13.45 -91.03
CA ASN A 420 -52.02 -13.73 -91.42
C ASN A 420 -51.06 -13.86 -90.22
N ILE A 421 -50.38 -15.00 -90.08
CA ILE A 421 -49.19 -15.14 -89.22
C ILE A 421 -48.13 -15.94 -90.00
N ALA A 422 -46.97 -15.33 -90.22
CA ALA A 422 -45.89 -15.85 -91.04
C ALA A 422 -45.46 -17.28 -90.67
N SER A 423 -45.56 -18.21 -91.63
CA SER A 423 -44.78 -19.44 -91.67
C SER A 423 -44.04 -19.48 -93.00
N MET A 424 -42.71 -19.43 -92.93
CA MET A 424 -41.82 -19.71 -94.06
C MET A 424 -40.69 -20.59 -93.54
N ASN A 425 -40.97 -21.91 -93.49
CA ASN A 425 -40.07 -23.04 -93.21
C ASN A 425 -39.94 -23.58 -91.76
N GLY A 426 -40.96 -23.49 -90.90
CA GLY A 426 -40.91 -24.12 -89.56
C GLY A 426 -42.25 -24.66 -89.06
N ARG A 427 -42.31 -25.99 -88.84
CA ARG A 427 -43.35 -26.85 -88.19
C ARG A 427 -44.84 -26.61 -88.57
N ASP A 428 -45.72 -27.52 -88.16
CA ASP A 428 -47.18 -27.44 -88.42
C ASP A 428 -47.78 -26.19 -87.74
N PRO A 429 -48.39 -25.24 -88.49
CA PRO A 429 -48.97 -24.02 -87.93
C PRO A 429 -50.15 -24.27 -86.97
N LYS A 430 -50.69 -25.48 -86.89
CA LYS A 430 -51.71 -25.85 -85.88
C LYS A 430 -51.16 -26.05 -84.48
N LEU A 431 -49.86 -26.30 -84.35
CA LEU A 431 -49.21 -26.56 -83.07
C LEU A 431 -48.60 -25.27 -82.47
N GLY A 432 -48.22 -24.30 -83.30
CA GLY A 432 -47.69 -22.98 -82.89
C GLY A 432 -47.07 -22.20 -84.05
N THR A 433 -46.57 -20.99 -83.78
CA THR A 433 -46.03 -20.08 -84.82
C THR A 433 -44.51 -20.24 -84.95
N ALA A 434 -43.89 -20.12 -86.13
CA ALA A 434 -42.43 -20.14 -86.24
C ALA A 434 -41.96 -19.34 -87.47
N ALA A 435 -40.88 -18.58 -87.33
CA ALA A 435 -40.38 -17.70 -88.38
C ALA A 435 -38.93 -18.05 -88.75
N ALA A 436 -38.67 -18.37 -90.03
CA ALA A 436 -37.31 -18.52 -90.56
C ALA A 436 -37.07 -17.54 -91.72
N ILE A 437 -36.11 -16.62 -91.57
CA ILE A 437 -35.85 -15.52 -92.51
C ILE A 437 -34.35 -15.51 -92.87
N GLY A 438 -33.99 -15.95 -94.08
CA GLY A 438 -32.60 -16.01 -94.56
C GLY A 438 -32.28 -17.35 -95.25
N VAL A 439 -31.18 -17.40 -96.02
CA VAL A 439 -30.78 -18.61 -96.76
C VAL A 439 -30.35 -19.70 -95.78
N ALA A 440 -30.93 -20.90 -95.92
CA ALA A 440 -30.70 -22.07 -95.06
C ALA A 440 -30.98 -21.84 -93.55
N ALA A 441 -31.83 -20.86 -93.21
CA ALA A 441 -32.33 -20.71 -91.85
C ALA A 441 -33.39 -21.78 -91.54
N GLY A 442 -33.42 -22.29 -90.30
CA GLY A 442 -34.37 -23.31 -89.85
C GLY A 442 -34.93 -23.01 -88.46
N ALA A 443 -36.25 -22.91 -88.32
CA ALA A 443 -36.95 -22.78 -87.04
C ALA A 443 -37.64 -24.12 -86.72
N GLY A 444 -36.95 -24.99 -86.00
CA GLY A 444 -37.37 -26.38 -85.72
C GLY A 444 -38.26 -26.57 -84.50
N GLY A 445 -38.30 -25.61 -83.58
CA GLY A 445 -39.15 -25.62 -82.37
C GLY A 445 -40.45 -24.81 -82.49
N LEU A 446 -41.38 -25.04 -81.56
CA LEU A 446 -42.64 -24.30 -81.44
C LEU A 446 -42.39 -22.83 -81.05
N ASN A 447 -43.01 -21.83 -81.67
CA ASN A 447 -42.79 -20.40 -81.33
C ASN A 447 -41.34 -19.93 -81.52
N ALA A 448 -40.57 -20.62 -82.37
CA ALA A 448 -39.15 -20.33 -82.60
C ALA A 448 -38.93 -19.26 -83.70
N VAL A 449 -37.87 -18.46 -83.55
CA VAL A 449 -37.50 -17.40 -84.49
C VAL A 449 -36.06 -17.61 -84.97
N ALA A 450 -35.85 -17.82 -86.27
CA ALA A 450 -34.55 -17.96 -86.92
C ALA A 450 -34.36 -16.87 -87.98
N VAL A 451 -33.40 -15.96 -87.84
CA VAL A 451 -33.19 -14.84 -88.79
C VAL A 451 -31.70 -14.72 -89.14
N GLY A 452 -31.31 -14.94 -90.40
CA GLY A 452 -29.93 -14.85 -90.89
C GLY A 452 -29.47 -16.05 -91.70
N LEU A 453 -28.28 -15.98 -92.31
CA LEU A 453 -27.69 -17.06 -93.09
C LEU A 453 -27.36 -18.27 -92.19
N GLN A 454 -27.94 -19.44 -92.45
CA GLN A 454 -27.75 -20.69 -91.67
C GLN A 454 -28.08 -20.56 -90.17
N ALA A 455 -29.02 -19.68 -89.80
CA ALA A 455 -29.50 -19.56 -88.43
C ALA A 455 -30.45 -20.72 -88.09
N VAL A 456 -30.25 -21.43 -86.97
CA VAL A 456 -31.08 -22.58 -86.58
C VAL A 456 -31.60 -22.43 -85.16
N ALA A 457 -32.92 -22.33 -84.99
CA ALA A 457 -33.58 -22.34 -83.70
C ALA A 457 -34.29 -23.69 -83.49
N SER A 458 -33.63 -24.65 -82.83
CA SER A 458 -34.07 -26.06 -82.82
C SER A 458 -35.07 -26.43 -81.71
N SER A 459 -35.32 -25.54 -80.76
CA SER A 459 -36.11 -25.79 -79.55
C SER A 459 -37.32 -24.86 -79.42
N ASP A 460 -38.30 -25.25 -78.62
CA ASP A 460 -39.51 -24.46 -78.38
C ASP A 460 -39.18 -23.10 -77.74
N ASN A 461 -39.83 -22.04 -78.20
CA ASN A 461 -39.64 -20.65 -77.80
C ASN A 461 -38.21 -20.12 -78.01
N ALA A 462 -37.39 -20.79 -78.84
CA ALA A 462 -36.01 -20.40 -79.06
C ALA A 462 -35.84 -19.29 -80.10
N VAL A 463 -34.80 -18.48 -79.97
CA VAL A 463 -34.49 -17.36 -80.87
C VAL A 463 -33.05 -17.48 -81.39
N ALA A 464 -32.85 -17.61 -82.70
CA ALA A 464 -31.56 -17.62 -83.36
C ALA A 464 -31.48 -16.48 -84.39
N ILE A 465 -30.73 -15.41 -84.11
CA ILE A 465 -30.65 -14.24 -84.99
C ILE A 465 -29.19 -13.93 -85.34
N GLY A 466 -28.79 -14.07 -86.60
CA GLY A 466 -27.47 -13.78 -87.13
C GLY A 466 -26.87 -14.97 -87.91
N SER A 467 -25.71 -14.77 -88.53
CA SER A 467 -25.11 -15.79 -89.40
C SER A 467 -24.58 -16.97 -88.58
N ILE A 468 -25.09 -18.18 -88.84
CA ILE A 468 -24.71 -19.43 -88.15
C ILE A 468 -24.98 -19.33 -86.64
N ALA A 469 -26.02 -18.61 -86.23
CA ALA A 469 -26.53 -18.65 -84.86
C ALA A 469 -27.33 -19.96 -84.66
N GLN A 470 -27.02 -20.75 -83.64
CA GLN A 470 -27.63 -22.06 -83.43
C GLN A 470 -28.07 -22.27 -81.99
N THR A 471 -29.34 -22.65 -81.80
CA THR A 471 -29.82 -23.19 -80.53
C THR A 471 -29.93 -24.72 -80.62
N GLY A 472 -29.52 -25.42 -79.56
CA GLY A 472 -29.56 -26.88 -79.46
C GLY A 472 -30.97 -27.43 -79.40
N VAL A 473 -31.09 -28.76 -79.49
CA VAL A 473 -32.35 -29.51 -79.39
C VAL A 473 -32.75 -29.72 -77.92
N ASP A 474 -34.05 -29.82 -77.63
CA ASP A 474 -34.61 -30.05 -76.29
C ASP A 474 -34.16 -29.03 -75.20
N HIS A 475 -34.01 -27.77 -75.60
CA HIS A 475 -33.56 -26.65 -74.77
C HIS A 475 -34.50 -25.44 -74.93
N PRO A 476 -35.71 -25.49 -74.36
CA PRO A 476 -36.71 -24.44 -74.56
C PRO A 476 -36.23 -23.08 -74.04
N TYR A 477 -36.75 -22.00 -74.63
CA TYR A 477 -36.42 -20.60 -74.29
C TYR A 477 -34.96 -20.17 -74.51
N SER A 478 -34.18 -20.94 -75.28
CA SER A 478 -32.78 -20.60 -75.57
C SER A 478 -32.66 -19.50 -76.63
N VAL A 479 -31.67 -18.62 -76.49
CA VAL A 479 -31.50 -17.43 -77.35
C VAL A 479 -30.05 -17.31 -77.83
N ALA A 480 -29.82 -17.37 -79.13
CA ALA A 480 -28.54 -17.19 -79.80
C ALA A 480 -28.60 -15.98 -80.75
N ILE A 481 -27.89 -14.88 -80.44
CA ILE A 481 -27.92 -13.66 -81.26
C ILE A 481 -26.51 -13.23 -81.67
N GLY A 482 -26.21 -13.21 -82.96
CA GLY A 482 -24.95 -12.76 -83.56
C GLY A 482 -24.35 -13.80 -84.50
N SER A 483 -23.02 -13.76 -84.69
CA SER A 483 -22.34 -14.61 -85.68
C SER A 483 -21.68 -15.81 -85.03
N ASN A 484 -21.97 -17.02 -85.51
CA ASN A 484 -21.40 -18.29 -84.99
C ASN A 484 -21.69 -18.50 -83.48
N VAL A 485 -22.86 -18.09 -83.02
CA VAL A 485 -23.27 -18.23 -81.61
C VAL A 485 -23.92 -19.60 -81.39
N THR A 486 -23.67 -20.22 -80.24
CA THR A 486 -24.28 -21.51 -79.88
C THR A 486 -24.85 -21.51 -78.47
N THR A 487 -26.08 -22.00 -78.31
CA THR A 487 -26.68 -22.27 -77.00
C THR A 487 -27.10 -23.74 -76.87
N ASN A 488 -26.67 -24.46 -75.83
CA ASN A 488 -26.99 -25.87 -75.59
C ASN A 488 -27.52 -26.12 -74.17
N GLY A 489 -28.40 -25.24 -73.69
CA GLY A 489 -29.07 -25.41 -72.40
C GLY A 489 -30.43 -24.74 -72.39
N ALA A 490 -31.40 -25.31 -71.67
CA ALA A 490 -32.71 -24.68 -71.50
C ALA A 490 -32.57 -23.30 -70.83
N GLY A 491 -33.25 -22.29 -71.35
CA GLY A 491 -33.14 -20.90 -70.88
C GLY A 491 -31.77 -20.23 -71.09
N ALA A 492 -30.86 -20.83 -71.86
CA ALA A 492 -29.53 -20.26 -72.09
C ALA A 492 -29.58 -19.06 -73.07
N LEU A 493 -28.79 -18.03 -72.79
CA LEU A 493 -28.68 -16.81 -73.60
C LEU A 493 -27.25 -16.61 -74.06
N ALA A 494 -27.00 -16.54 -75.37
CA ALA A 494 -25.72 -16.16 -75.93
C ALA A 494 -25.87 -15.03 -76.95
N ILE A 495 -25.07 -13.97 -76.80
CA ILE A 495 -25.09 -12.81 -77.70
C ILE A 495 -23.67 -12.37 -78.06
N GLY A 496 -23.39 -12.18 -79.35
CA GLY A 496 -22.14 -11.61 -79.89
C GLY A 496 -21.49 -12.44 -81.01
N SER A 497 -20.16 -12.48 -81.06
CA SER A 497 -19.43 -13.27 -82.07
C SER A 497 -18.73 -14.47 -81.43
N ARG A 498 -19.06 -15.68 -81.90
CA ARG A 498 -18.54 -16.96 -81.40
C ARG A 498 -18.87 -17.24 -79.93
N ALA A 499 -19.92 -16.62 -79.38
CA ALA A 499 -20.38 -16.81 -78.00
C ALA A 499 -20.99 -18.20 -77.77
N LYS A 500 -20.79 -18.77 -76.58
CA LYS A 500 -21.29 -20.12 -76.22
C LYS A 500 -21.97 -20.13 -74.85
N ALA A 501 -23.24 -20.48 -74.77
CA ALA A 501 -23.93 -20.76 -73.50
C ALA A 501 -24.43 -22.22 -73.49
N ASN A 502 -23.63 -23.13 -72.92
CA ASN A 502 -23.78 -24.58 -73.11
C ASN A 502 -24.38 -25.32 -71.90
N ALA A 503 -25.02 -24.60 -70.99
CA ALA A 503 -25.67 -25.17 -69.83
C ALA A 503 -26.99 -24.46 -69.53
N GLU A 504 -27.83 -25.12 -68.74
CA GLU A 504 -29.14 -24.60 -68.32
C GLU A 504 -28.99 -23.22 -67.64
N ASN A 505 -29.79 -22.25 -68.08
CA ASN A 505 -29.80 -20.86 -67.60
C ASN A 505 -28.44 -20.13 -67.71
N ALA A 506 -27.52 -20.60 -68.55
CA ALA A 506 -26.23 -19.95 -68.74
C ALA A 506 -26.35 -18.68 -69.61
N VAL A 507 -25.59 -17.64 -69.30
CA VAL A 507 -25.59 -16.37 -70.05
C VAL A 507 -24.18 -16.05 -70.55
N ALA A 508 -23.99 -15.92 -71.87
CA ALA A 508 -22.73 -15.58 -72.51
C ALA A 508 -22.88 -14.34 -73.40
N LEU A 509 -22.35 -13.18 -72.98
CA LEU A 509 -22.46 -11.91 -73.71
C LEU A 509 -21.08 -11.34 -74.05
N GLY A 510 -20.73 -11.26 -75.33
CA GLY A 510 -19.42 -10.75 -75.77
C GLY A 510 -18.89 -11.36 -77.06
N ASN A 511 -17.65 -11.02 -77.41
CA ASN A 511 -16.97 -11.48 -78.61
C ASN A 511 -15.81 -12.43 -78.27
N ASN A 512 -15.17 -12.98 -79.31
CA ASN A 512 -13.93 -13.76 -79.20
C ASN A 512 -14.03 -14.98 -78.29
N LYS A 513 -15.07 -15.82 -78.48
CA LYS A 513 -15.28 -17.09 -77.75
C LYS A 513 -15.60 -16.92 -76.27
N VAL A 514 -16.38 -15.89 -75.89
CA VAL A 514 -17.03 -15.87 -74.58
C VAL A 514 -17.82 -17.16 -74.34
N ALA A 515 -17.66 -17.79 -73.19
CA ALA A 515 -18.21 -19.12 -72.93
C ALA A 515 -18.75 -19.25 -71.50
N ALA A 516 -20.07 -19.44 -71.38
CA ALA A 516 -20.71 -19.85 -70.13
C ALA A 516 -21.07 -21.34 -70.22
N VAL A 517 -20.24 -22.20 -69.63
CA VAL A 517 -20.37 -23.67 -69.75
C VAL A 517 -20.95 -24.30 -68.48
N GLY A 518 -20.98 -23.57 -67.37
CA GLY A 518 -21.60 -24.02 -66.12
C GLY A 518 -23.09 -23.71 -65.99
N LYS A 519 -23.82 -24.51 -65.20
CA LYS A 519 -25.25 -24.32 -64.92
C LYS A 519 -25.49 -23.00 -64.19
N SER A 520 -26.48 -22.24 -64.62
CA SER A 520 -26.83 -20.92 -64.08
C SER A 520 -25.62 -19.97 -63.99
N SER A 521 -24.63 -20.11 -64.89
CA SER A 521 -23.40 -19.32 -64.87
C SER A 521 -23.45 -18.19 -65.90
N ILE A 522 -22.77 -17.09 -65.60
CA ILE A 522 -22.75 -15.87 -66.41
C ILE A 522 -21.32 -15.57 -66.85
N ALA A 523 -21.11 -15.34 -68.15
CA ALA A 523 -19.85 -14.89 -68.73
C ALA A 523 -20.11 -13.64 -69.58
N ILE A 524 -19.56 -12.49 -69.18
CA ILE A 524 -19.77 -11.20 -69.88
C ILE A 524 -18.42 -10.54 -70.17
N GLY A 525 -18.15 -10.28 -71.45
CA GLY A 525 -16.92 -9.64 -71.91
C GLY A 525 -16.13 -10.47 -72.90
N ASP A 526 -15.18 -9.81 -73.56
CA ASP A 526 -14.30 -10.41 -74.57
C ASP A 526 -13.54 -11.62 -73.99
N ALA A 527 -13.73 -12.81 -74.56
CA ALA A 527 -13.12 -14.07 -74.08
C ALA A 527 -13.35 -14.41 -72.59
N ALA A 528 -14.40 -13.88 -71.95
CA ALA A 528 -14.77 -14.27 -70.58
C ALA A 528 -15.26 -15.73 -70.55
N MET A 529 -14.94 -16.47 -69.49
CA MET A 529 -15.21 -17.91 -69.41
C MET A 529 -15.64 -18.37 -68.02
N THR A 530 -16.74 -19.13 -67.96
CA THR A 530 -17.03 -20.05 -66.85
C THR A 530 -16.91 -21.48 -67.37
N ALA A 531 -15.96 -22.23 -66.83
CA ALA A 531 -15.59 -23.55 -67.37
C ALA A 531 -16.62 -24.65 -67.03
N ALA A 532 -16.39 -25.86 -67.55
CA ALA A 532 -17.28 -26.99 -67.30
C ALA A 532 -17.35 -27.33 -65.79
N GLY A 533 -18.56 -27.70 -65.34
CA GLY A 533 -18.81 -28.05 -63.95
C GLY A 533 -18.95 -26.86 -63.00
N THR A 534 -18.85 -25.61 -63.47
CA THR A 534 -19.19 -24.46 -62.61
C THR A 534 -20.69 -24.37 -62.39
N VAL A 535 -21.10 -23.87 -61.23
CA VAL A 535 -22.51 -23.66 -60.88
C VAL A 535 -22.67 -22.28 -60.25
N ASN A 536 -23.72 -21.55 -60.62
CA ASN A 536 -24.08 -20.26 -60.01
C ASN A 536 -22.90 -19.26 -59.95
N SER A 537 -22.10 -19.20 -61.02
CA SER A 537 -20.83 -18.47 -61.04
C SER A 537 -20.81 -17.36 -62.09
N VAL A 538 -20.09 -16.27 -61.83
CA VAL A 538 -20.11 -15.04 -62.62
C VAL A 538 -18.69 -14.62 -63.04
N ALA A 539 -18.38 -14.66 -64.33
CA ALA A 539 -17.16 -14.11 -64.91
C ALA A 539 -17.49 -12.86 -65.74
N MET A 540 -17.02 -11.69 -65.33
CA MET A 540 -17.27 -10.43 -66.03
C MET A 540 -15.99 -9.61 -66.23
N GLY A 541 -15.69 -9.26 -67.48
CA GLY A 541 -14.48 -8.55 -67.88
C GLY A 541 -13.71 -9.31 -68.95
N LYS A 542 -12.84 -8.61 -69.70
CA LYS A 542 -12.02 -9.24 -70.74
C LYS A 542 -11.17 -10.37 -70.15
N SER A 543 -11.32 -11.59 -70.68
CA SER A 543 -10.59 -12.78 -70.23
C SER A 543 -10.78 -13.11 -68.74
N ALA A 544 -11.87 -12.65 -68.11
CA ALA A 544 -12.25 -13.10 -66.78
C ALA A 544 -12.57 -14.60 -66.83
N SER A 545 -12.05 -15.41 -65.89
CA SER A 545 -12.09 -16.87 -66.00
C SER A 545 -12.38 -17.55 -64.67
N ILE A 546 -13.36 -18.44 -64.65
CA ILE A 546 -13.61 -19.35 -63.51
C ILE A 546 -13.28 -20.78 -63.96
N ALA A 547 -12.38 -21.43 -63.22
CA ALA A 547 -11.90 -22.76 -63.51
C ALA A 547 -12.99 -23.84 -63.35
N GLN A 548 -12.69 -25.07 -63.77
CA GLN A 548 -13.64 -26.18 -63.77
C GLN A 548 -14.08 -26.57 -62.36
N ASN A 549 -15.32 -27.07 -62.23
CA ASN A 549 -15.90 -27.59 -60.99
C ASN A 549 -15.89 -26.60 -59.80
N VAL A 550 -15.99 -25.30 -60.07
CA VAL A 550 -16.09 -24.26 -59.04
C VAL A 550 -17.53 -23.78 -58.89
N THR A 551 -18.08 -23.79 -57.68
CA THR A 551 -19.44 -23.30 -57.39
C THR A 551 -19.42 -21.93 -56.71
N ASP A 552 -20.47 -21.14 -56.94
CA ASP A 552 -20.74 -19.86 -56.25
C ASP A 552 -19.58 -18.84 -56.33
N ALA A 553 -18.83 -18.85 -57.43
CA ALA A 553 -17.64 -18.02 -57.60
C ALA A 553 -17.91 -16.77 -58.46
N ILE A 554 -17.14 -15.70 -58.21
CA ILE A 554 -17.24 -14.44 -58.94
C ILE A 554 -15.85 -13.99 -59.38
N ALA A 555 -15.64 -13.76 -60.67
CA ALA A 555 -14.46 -13.12 -61.25
C ALA A 555 -14.87 -11.82 -61.95
N LEU A 556 -14.57 -10.68 -61.34
CA LEU A 556 -14.99 -9.36 -61.81
C LEU A 556 -13.79 -8.45 -62.11
N GLY A 557 -13.46 -8.29 -63.39
CA GLY A 557 -12.34 -7.49 -63.88
C GLY A 557 -11.59 -8.17 -65.04
N ALA A 558 -10.81 -7.39 -65.81
CA ALA A 558 -10.01 -7.96 -66.89
C ALA A 558 -8.96 -8.95 -66.35
N ASN A 559 -8.92 -10.17 -66.87
CA ASN A 559 -8.08 -11.28 -66.39
C ASN A 559 -8.31 -11.67 -64.91
N ALA A 560 -9.43 -11.26 -64.29
CA ALA A 560 -9.79 -11.75 -62.96
C ALA A 560 -10.03 -13.26 -63.04
N SER A 561 -9.53 -14.04 -62.09
CA SER A 561 -9.67 -15.49 -62.14
C SER A 561 -9.92 -16.14 -60.79
N VAL A 562 -10.73 -17.20 -60.81
CA VAL A 562 -10.94 -18.09 -59.65
C VAL A 562 -10.37 -19.46 -60.01
N ALA A 563 -9.37 -19.90 -59.27
CA ALA A 563 -8.67 -21.14 -59.54
C ALA A 563 -9.50 -22.38 -59.16
N SER A 564 -9.11 -23.54 -59.69
CA SER A 564 -9.82 -24.81 -59.50
C SER A 564 -9.89 -25.17 -58.01
N GLY A 565 -11.06 -25.65 -57.54
CA GLY A 565 -11.27 -26.06 -56.16
C GLY A 565 -11.64 -24.94 -55.17
N ASN A 566 -11.74 -23.69 -55.64
CA ASN A 566 -12.00 -22.52 -54.78
C ASN A 566 -13.48 -22.10 -54.80
N ASN A 567 -14.36 -22.98 -54.33
CA ASN A 567 -15.80 -22.71 -54.23
C ASN A 567 -16.07 -21.48 -53.35
N GLY A 568 -16.99 -20.61 -53.76
CA GLY A 568 -17.28 -19.35 -53.07
C GLY A 568 -16.18 -18.28 -53.21
N GLY A 569 -15.16 -18.49 -54.05
CA GLY A 569 -14.08 -17.53 -54.27
C GLY A 569 -14.53 -16.31 -55.09
N ILE A 570 -14.14 -15.12 -54.65
CA ILE A 570 -14.42 -13.85 -55.33
C ILE A 570 -13.11 -13.18 -55.70
N ALA A 571 -12.83 -13.01 -56.99
CA ALA A 571 -11.71 -12.22 -57.51
C ALA A 571 -12.23 -10.88 -58.04
N LEU A 572 -11.85 -9.78 -57.39
CA LEU A 572 -12.33 -8.42 -57.68
C LEU A 572 -11.18 -7.52 -58.16
N GLY A 573 -11.32 -6.97 -59.36
CA GLY A 573 -10.32 -6.12 -60.02
C GLY A 573 -9.49 -6.85 -61.09
N ALA A 574 -8.82 -6.06 -61.94
CA ALA A 574 -8.04 -6.62 -63.05
C ALA A 574 -6.86 -7.48 -62.54
N ASN A 575 -6.64 -8.64 -63.15
CA ASN A 575 -5.60 -9.61 -62.77
C ASN A 575 -5.71 -10.14 -61.34
N SER A 576 -6.84 -9.95 -60.64
CA SER A 576 -7.06 -10.52 -59.32
C SER A 576 -7.24 -12.03 -59.42
N VAL A 577 -6.69 -12.78 -58.45
CA VAL A 577 -6.73 -14.24 -58.42
C VAL A 577 -7.29 -14.68 -57.07
N ALA A 578 -8.42 -15.40 -57.08
CA ALA A 578 -8.91 -16.10 -55.90
C ALA A 578 -8.27 -17.49 -55.84
N ASP A 579 -7.29 -17.63 -54.95
CA ASP A 579 -6.49 -18.84 -54.72
C ASP A 579 -7.02 -19.74 -53.61
N ARG A 580 -8.08 -19.29 -52.91
CA ARG A 580 -8.76 -20.01 -51.82
C ARG A 580 -10.27 -19.89 -51.96
N GLY A 581 -11.01 -20.93 -51.55
CA GLY A 581 -12.47 -20.90 -51.46
C GLY A 581 -12.98 -20.02 -50.32
N ASN A 582 -14.22 -19.54 -50.44
CA ASN A 582 -14.88 -18.62 -49.48
C ASN A 582 -14.08 -17.35 -49.14
N ALA A 583 -13.28 -16.85 -50.09
CA ALA A 583 -12.41 -15.69 -49.88
C ALA A 583 -12.65 -14.61 -50.94
N LEU A 584 -12.58 -13.35 -50.52
CA LEU A 584 -12.51 -12.18 -51.41
C LEU A 584 -11.03 -11.83 -51.66
N SER A 585 -10.58 -11.96 -52.89
CA SER A 585 -9.29 -11.51 -53.37
C SER A 585 -9.44 -10.23 -54.18
N VAL A 586 -8.75 -9.16 -53.77
CA VAL A 586 -8.68 -7.88 -54.49
C VAL A 586 -7.39 -7.73 -55.32
N GLY A 587 -6.59 -8.80 -55.46
CA GLY A 587 -5.29 -8.76 -56.12
C GLY A 587 -4.73 -10.15 -56.40
N SER A 588 -3.41 -10.24 -56.53
CA SER A 588 -2.67 -11.50 -56.74
C SER A 588 -1.36 -11.48 -55.96
N ASN A 589 -0.62 -12.60 -55.96
CA ASN A 589 0.69 -12.69 -55.30
C ASN A 589 1.72 -11.71 -55.87
N SER A 590 1.57 -11.26 -57.12
CA SER A 590 2.44 -10.28 -57.76
C SER A 590 1.89 -8.85 -57.75
N LEU A 591 0.64 -8.66 -57.31
CA LEU A 591 -0.01 -7.35 -57.28
C LEU A 591 -1.10 -7.31 -56.20
N GLN A 592 -0.75 -6.89 -54.98
CA GLN A 592 -1.69 -6.63 -53.90
C GLN A 592 -2.29 -5.22 -54.02
N ARG A 593 -3.57 -5.06 -53.67
CA ARG A 593 -4.25 -3.76 -53.65
C ARG A 593 -4.59 -3.35 -52.23
N GLN A 594 -4.53 -2.05 -51.97
CA GLN A 594 -5.06 -1.46 -50.75
C GLN A 594 -6.59 -1.41 -50.82
N ILE A 595 -7.25 -1.66 -49.70
CA ILE A 595 -8.68 -1.42 -49.52
C ILE A 595 -8.80 -0.08 -48.79
N VAL A 596 -9.19 0.97 -49.53
CA VAL A 596 -9.37 2.32 -48.99
C VAL A 596 -10.83 2.58 -48.62
N ASN A 597 -11.08 3.62 -47.83
CA ASN A 597 -12.42 3.99 -47.33
C ASN A 597 -13.08 2.93 -46.43
N VAL A 598 -12.27 2.19 -45.66
CA VAL A 598 -12.74 1.23 -44.66
C VAL A 598 -13.04 1.97 -43.35
N ALA A 599 -14.29 1.95 -42.90
CA ALA A 599 -14.69 2.49 -41.60
C ALA A 599 -14.06 1.68 -40.44
N LYS A 600 -14.14 2.18 -39.20
CA LYS A 600 -13.63 1.45 -38.05
C LYS A 600 -14.50 0.20 -37.79
N GLY A 601 -13.92 -1.00 -37.83
CA GLY A 601 -14.60 -2.24 -37.48
C GLY A 601 -15.03 -2.26 -36.01
N THR A 602 -16.23 -2.77 -35.73
CA THR A 602 -16.83 -2.81 -34.38
C THR A 602 -17.19 -4.22 -33.93
N LYS A 603 -17.27 -5.17 -34.86
CA LYS A 603 -17.53 -6.59 -34.62
C LYS A 603 -16.29 -7.42 -34.92
N ASN A 604 -16.26 -8.65 -34.40
CA ASN A 604 -15.12 -9.57 -34.56
C ASN A 604 -14.79 -9.93 -36.00
N ASN A 605 -15.74 -9.79 -36.93
CA ASN A 605 -15.61 -10.13 -38.34
C ASN A 605 -15.57 -8.90 -39.26
N ASP A 606 -15.45 -7.69 -38.72
CA ASP A 606 -15.23 -6.48 -39.50
C ASP A 606 -13.76 -6.34 -39.90
N ALA A 607 -13.48 -5.65 -41.00
CA ALA A 607 -12.12 -5.27 -41.38
C ALA A 607 -11.58 -4.16 -40.47
N VAL A 608 -10.30 -4.25 -40.10
CA VAL A 608 -9.60 -3.23 -39.29
C VAL A 608 -8.93 -2.23 -40.22
N ASN A 609 -9.15 -0.93 -40.01
CA ASN A 609 -8.45 0.12 -40.76
C ASN A 609 -7.18 0.61 -40.04
N VAL A 610 -6.31 1.33 -40.75
CA VAL A 610 -5.03 1.84 -40.20
C VAL A 610 -5.26 2.76 -38.98
N SER A 611 -6.36 3.52 -38.93
CA SER A 611 -6.64 4.39 -37.77
C SER A 611 -6.94 3.61 -36.49
N GLN A 612 -7.56 2.42 -36.59
CA GLN A 612 -7.78 1.53 -35.45
C GLN A 612 -6.47 0.90 -34.98
N LEU A 613 -5.64 0.44 -35.91
CA LEU A 613 -4.32 -0.12 -35.59
C LEU A 613 -3.37 0.97 -35.04
N THR A 614 -3.49 2.21 -35.52
CA THR A 614 -2.83 3.39 -34.95
C THR A 614 -3.34 3.67 -33.54
N GLY A 615 -4.64 3.54 -33.30
CA GLY A 615 -5.21 3.63 -31.94
C GLY A 615 -4.60 2.60 -30.98
N VAL A 616 -4.40 1.35 -31.43
CA VAL A 616 -3.73 0.30 -30.64
C VAL A 616 -2.26 0.62 -30.40
N THR A 617 -1.50 1.04 -31.42
CA THR A 617 -0.08 1.40 -31.27
C THR A 617 0.13 2.65 -30.40
N ASN A 618 -0.77 3.64 -30.49
CA ASN A 618 -0.78 4.78 -29.58
C ASN A 618 -1.02 4.36 -28.12
N ALA A 619 -1.91 3.38 -27.89
CA ALA A 619 -2.17 2.85 -26.55
C ALA A 619 -0.98 2.05 -25.98
N LEU A 620 -0.17 1.42 -26.83
CA LEU A 620 1.06 0.74 -26.41
C LEU A 620 2.16 1.73 -25.96
N GLY A 621 2.23 2.94 -26.54
CA GLY A 621 3.26 3.94 -26.19
C GLY A 621 4.68 3.53 -26.64
N GLY A 622 5.73 4.09 -26.03
CA GLY A 622 7.12 3.74 -26.35
C GLY A 622 7.56 4.07 -27.79
N GLY A 623 6.84 4.94 -28.50
CA GLY A 623 7.10 5.21 -29.92
C GLY A 623 6.64 4.10 -30.86
N ALA A 624 5.78 3.17 -30.42
CA ALA A 624 5.04 2.30 -31.33
C ALA A 624 4.25 3.16 -32.33
N GLY A 625 4.25 2.73 -33.58
CA GLY A 625 3.57 3.43 -34.67
C GLY A 625 3.38 2.51 -35.86
N ILE A 626 2.74 3.04 -36.88
CA ILE A 626 2.58 2.35 -38.16
C ILE A 626 3.47 3.05 -39.18
N GLU A 627 4.42 2.31 -39.75
CA GLU A 627 5.33 2.81 -40.78
C GLU A 627 4.57 3.02 -42.10
N THR A 628 5.19 3.72 -43.05
CA THR A 628 4.56 4.04 -44.35
C THR A 628 4.19 2.82 -45.18
N ASP A 629 4.82 1.67 -44.93
CA ASP A 629 4.51 0.39 -45.58
C ASP A 629 3.42 -0.44 -44.84
N GLY A 630 2.88 0.09 -43.75
CA GLY A 630 1.86 -0.55 -42.93
C GLY A 630 2.41 -1.52 -41.87
N THR A 631 3.73 -1.68 -41.75
CA THR A 631 4.34 -2.48 -40.69
C THR A 631 4.21 -1.79 -39.33
N VAL A 632 4.01 -2.57 -38.27
CA VAL A 632 4.01 -2.05 -36.91
C VAL A 632 5.45 -1.79 -36.49
N LYS A 633 5.81 -0.52 -36.31
CA LYS A 633 7.05 -0.14 -35.63
C LYS A 633 6.96 -0.65 -34.20
N ALA A 634 7.86 -1.55 -33.83
CA ALA A 634 7.90 -2.07 -32.48
C ALA A 634 8.07 -0.91 -31.48
N PRO A 635 7.29 -0.87 -30.38
CA PRO A 635 7.56 0.08 -29.32
C PRO A 635 8.98 -0.09 -28.80
N THR A 636 9.52 0.94 -28.19
CA THR A 636 10.82 0.95 -27.53
C THR A 636 10.61 1.38 -26.10
N TYR A 637 10.74 0.43 -25.18
CA TYR A 637 10.70 0.68 -23.74
C TYR A 637 12.12 0.47 -23.19
N LYS A 638 12.68 1.51 -22.57
CA LYS A 638 13.93 1.38 -21.83
C LYS A 638 13.63 1.06 -20.38
N VAL A 639 14.19 -0.04 -19.89
CA VAL A 639 14.14 -0.44 -18.48
C VAL A 639 15.59 -0.67 -18.04
N GLY A 640 16.17 0.31 -17.35
CA GLY A 640 17.62 0.41 -17.17
C GLY A 640 18.33 0.71 -18.51
N ASP A 641 19.48 0.08 -18.74
CA ASP A 641 20.25 0.21 -20.01
C ASP A 641 19.74 -0.70 -21.13
N THR A 642 18.89 -1.68 -20.80
CA THR A 642 18.36 -2.64 -21.77
C THR A 642 17.12 -2.10 -22.44
N THR A 643 17.05 -2.28 -23.75
CA THR A 643 15.90 -1.87 -24.57
C THR A 643 15.02 -3.08 -24.85
N TYR A 644 13.73 -2.94 -24.57
CA TYR A 644 12.70 -3.94 -24.81
C TYR A 644 11.73 -3.42 -25.86
N ASN A 645 11.29 -4.30 -26.75
CA ASN A 645 10.47 -3.94 -27.89
C ASN A 645 9.02 -4.42 -27.79
N ASN A 646 8.61 -4.86 -26.60
CA ASN A 646 7.25 -5.21 -26.26
C ASN A 646 6.99 -4.97 -24.76
N VAL A 647 5.73 -4.71 -24.40
CA VAL A 647 5.32 -4.35 -23.03
C VAL A 647 5.54 -5.51 -22.06
N GLY A 648 5.33 -6.75 -22.50
CA GLY A 648 5.48 -7.95 -21.67
C GLY A 648 6.90 -8.08 -21.13
N ASP A 649 7.89 -8.13 -22.02
CA ASP A 649 9.30 -8.25 -21.64
C ASP A 649 9.79 -7.03 -20.87
N ALA A 650 9.29 -5.83 -21.19
CA ALA A 650 9.60 -4.61 -20.44
C ALA A 650 9.05 -4.66 -19.01
N LEU A 651 7.79 -5.07 -18.82
CA LEU A 651 7.18 -5.21 -17.50
C LEU A 651 7.78 -6.37 -16.71
N ASP A 652 8.09 -7.49 -17.37
CA ASP A 652 8.83 -8.59 -16.78
C ASP A 652 10.23 -8.16 -16.36
N ALA A 653 10.90 -7.32 -17.16
CA ALA A 653 12.17 -6.73 -16.82
C ALA A 653 12.05 -5.71 -15.68
N MET A 654 10.98 -4.90 -15.60
CA MET A 654 10.72 -4.00 -14.47
C MET A 654 10.38 -4.78 -13.20
N ALA A 655 9.61 -5.86 -13.32
CA ALA A 655 9.27 -6.76 -12.22
C ALA A 655 10.50 -7.54 -11.72
N LYS A 656 11.46 -7.83 -12.61
CA LYS A 656 12.77 -8.41 -12.28
C LYS A 656 13.82 -7.35 -11.84
N ASN A 657 13.71 -6.10 -12.29
CA ASN A 657 14.57 -4.94 -11.97
C ASN A 657 13.93 -4.00 -10.93
N GLY A 658 13.51 -4.52 -9.79
CA GLY A 658 13.21 -3.68 -8.63
C GLY A 658 14.46 -2.99 -8.08
N GLY A 659 14.92 -1.92 -8.74
CA GLY A 659 15.89 -0.93 -8.24
C GLY A 659 17.24 -0.88 -8.96
N SER A 660 17.47 0.15 -9.79
CA SER A 660 18.82 0.57 -10.20
C SER A 660 18.89 2.10 -10.35
N ASP A 661 19.01 2.80 -9.21
CA ASP A 661 19.60 4.14 -9.15
C ASP A 661 21.03 3.96 -8.60
N PRO A 662 22.08 4.42 -9.31
CA PRO A 662 23.47 4.27 -8.87
C PRO A 662 23.81 5.05 -7.59
N ASN A 663 22.94 5.95 -7.11
CA ASN A 663 23.03 6.62 -5.80
C ASN A 663 22.02 6.09 -4.76
N ALA A 664 21.13 5.18 -5.14
CA ALA A 664 20.25 4.56 -4.18
C ALA A 664 21.07 3.63 -3.30
N VAL A 665 21.04 3.92 -2.00
CA VAL A 665 21.64 3.08 -0.99
C VAL A 665 20.99 1.70 -1.10
N ALA A 666 21.73 0.71 -1.60
CA ALA A 666 21.25 -0.65 -1.72
C ALA A 666 21.04 -1.19 -0.30
N TYR A 667 19.79 -1.28 0.10
CA TYR A 667 19.45 -1.86 1.38
C TYR A 667 19.49 -3.38 1.22
N ASP A 668 20.16 -4.08 2.13
CA ASP A 668 20.41 -5.51 2.03
C ASP A 668 19.11 -6.35 2.07
N SER A 669 18.00 -5.75 2.50
CA SER A 669 16.70 -6.39 2.63
C SER A 669 15.54 -5.43 2.32
N ALA A 670 14.39 -6.00 1.96
CA ALA A 670 13.22 -5.26 1.52
C ALA A 670 12.61 -4.31 2.58
N THR A 671 12.93 -4.45 3.87
CA THR A 671 12.52 -3.51 4.94
C THR A 671 13.43 -2.29 5.08
N LYS A 672 14.42 -2.16 4.20
CA LYS A 672 15.39 -1.06 4.16
C LYS A 672 16.19 -0.88 5.45
N ASP A 673 16.45 -2.02 6.06
CA ASP A 673 16.69 -2.12 7.48
C ASP A 673 18.20 -2.42 7.76
N LYS A 674 18.98 -2.48 6.70
CA LYS A 674 20.43 -2.52 6.79
C LYS A 674 20.99 -1.84 5.55
N VAL A 675 21.80 -0.81 5.78
CA VAL A 675 22.68 -0.23 4.78
C VAL A 675 24.09 -0.59 5.20
N THR A 676 24.74 -1.46 4.43
CA THR A 676 26.16 -1.74 4.64
C THR A 676 26.98 -0.71 3.86
N LEU A 677 27.46 0.35 4.54
CA LEU A 677 28.38 1.33 3.96
C LEU A 677 29.77 0.69 3.84
N ALA A 678 30.21 0.40 2.62
CA ALA A 678 31.46 -0.31 2.36
C ALA A 678 32.67 0.58 2.67
N GLY A 679 33.43 0.22 3.70
CA GLY A 679 34.73 0.82 4.03
C GLY A 679 35.31 0.20 5.29
N THR A 680 36.47 -0.45 5.19
CA THR A 680 37.13 -1.18 6.29
C THR A 680 37.64 -0.30 7.44
N THR A 681 37.43 1.02 7.37
CA THR A 681 37.88 2.04 8.34
C THR A 681 36.80 3.05 8.75
N GLY A 682 35.55 2.90 8.27
CA GLY A 682 34.42 3.79 8.58
C GLY A 682 34.39 5.11 7.79
N THR A 683 33.19 5.68 7.59
CA THR A 683 32.94 6.84 6.72
C THR A 683 32.51 8.08 7.53
N THR A 684 33.13 9.23 7.29
CA THR A 684 32.80 10.50 7.96
C THR A 684 31.66 11.24 7.25
N LEU A 685 30.63 11.65 8.00
CA LEU A 685 29.55 12.51 7.49
C LEU A 685 29.87 13.98 7.84
N SER A 686 30.04 14.81 6.81
CA SER A 686 30.32 16.25 6.94
C SER A 686 29.09 17.10 6.61
N ASN A 687 29.11 18.39 6.99
CA ASN A 687 28.03 19.36 6.75
C ASN A 687 26.69 19.09 7.48
N VAL A 688 26.77 18.49 8.67
CA VAL A 688 25.61 18.36 9.55
C VAL A 688 25.28 19.73 10.17
N ALA A 689 24.11 20.28 9.84
CA ALA A 689 23.62 21.55 10.39
C ALA A 689 23.43 21.48 11.91
N ALA A 690 23.42 22.63 12.60
CA ALA A 690 23.21 22.65 14.05
C ALA A 690 21.80 22.17 14.38
N GLY A 691 21.70 20.99 14.97
CA GLY A 691 20.46 20.33 15.35
C GLY A 691 19.62 21.14 16.32
N LYS A 692 18.42 21.52 15.91
CA LYS A 692 17.50 22.33 16.71
C LYS A 692 16.45 21.47 17.41
N ALA A 693 16.17 20.30 16.86
CA ALA A 693 15.35 19.27 17.49
C ALA A 693 16.25 18.19 18.10
N ASP A 694 15.77 17.52 19.16
CA ASP A 694 16.52 16.53 19.97
C ASP A 694 17.07 15.31 19.20
N MET A 695 16.70 15.24 17.92
CA MET A 695 16.78 14.11 17.00
C MET A 695 17.60 14.43 15.76
N ASP A 696 17.96 15.70 15.61
CA ASP A 696 18.97 16.14 14.66
C ASP A 696 20.33 15.64 15.13
N ALA A 697 21.18 15.25 14.18
CA ALA A 697 22.56 14.93 14.51
C ALA A 697 23.26 16.19 15.02
N VAL A 698 23.66 16.19 16.30
CA VAL A 698 24.42 17.29 16.89
C VAL A 698 25.78 17.38 16.24
N ASN A 699 26.07 18.52 15.62
CA ASN A 699 27.39 18.75 15.08
C ASN A 699 28.37 19.10 16.22
N VAL A 700 29.67 18.97 15.94
CA VAL A 700 30.71 19.16 16.95
C VAL A 700 30.66 20.57 17.57
N SER A 701 30.16 21.57 16.84
CA SER A 701 30.02 22.94 17.38
C SER A 701 28.95 23.05 18.47
N GLN A 702 27.86 22.27 18.39
CA GLN A 702 26.82 22.24 19.41
C GLN A 702 27.24 21.48 20.66
N LEU A 703 28.01 20.40 20.49
CA LEU A 703 28.55 19.64 21.61
C LEU A 703 29.63 20.43 22.37
N LYS A 704 30.38 21.30 21.67
CA LYS A 704 31.26 22.29 22.31
C LYS A 704 30.47 23.37 23.06
N SER A 705 29.40 23.86 22.45
CA SER A 705 28.54 24.92 23.02
C SER A 705 27.74 24.47 24.24
N SER A 706 27.50 23.17 24.41
CA SER A 706 26.83 22.60 25.59
C SER A 706 27.76 22.42 26.80
N GLY A 707 29.06 22.68 26.66
CA GLY A 707 30.06 22.56 27.72
C GLY A 707 30.43 21.12 28.07
N LEU A 708 29.87 20.12 27.37
CA LEU A 708 30.21 18.71 27.57
C LEU A 708 31.57 18.34 26.98
N ILE A 709 32.05 19.05 25.95
CA ILE A 709 33.41 18.89 25.39
C ILE A 709 34.11 20.26 25.20
N GLY A 710 35.44 20.30 25.31
CA GLY A 710 36.25 21.52 25.10
C GLY A 710 36.46 21.91 23.62
N GLU A 711 37.09 23.07 23.37
CA GLU A 711 37.43 23.58 22.02
C GLU A 711 38.26 22.58 21.17
N ASP A 712 38.92 21.61 21.80
CA ASP A 712 39.69 20.53 21.19
C ASP A 712 38.88 19.23 20.93
N GLY A 713 37.63 19.17 21.39
CA GLY A 713 36.70 18.06 21.15
C GLY A 713 36.67 16.95 22.21
N LYS A 714 37.22 17.14 23.42
CA LYS A 714 37.24 16.13 24.51
C LYS A 714 36.31 16.47 25.69
N SER A 715 35.77 15.47 26.40
CA SER A 715 34.71 15.63 27.42
C SER A 715 35.11 16.26 28.77
N VAL A 716 34.20 17.01 29.42
CA VAL A 716 34.48 17.89 30.58
C VAL A 716 33.72 17.54 31.89
N ALA A 717 32.69 16.69 31.89
CA ALA A 717 31.94 16.34 33.12
C ALA A 717 32.35 14.98 33.71
N ALA A 718 33.33 14.96 34.63
CA ALA A 718 33.69 13.78 35.43
C ALA A 718 34.14 14.19 36.84
N ILE A 719 33.88 13.35 37.85
CA ILE A 719 34.56 13.43 39.16
C ILE A 719 36.05 13.21 38.88
N THR A 720 36.86 14.25 39.11
CA THR A 720 38.30 14.18 38.88
C THR A 720 39.00 13.75 40.16
N TYR A 721 39.97 12.83 40.02
CA TYR A 721 40.98 12.61 41.04
C TYR A 721 41.73 13.91 41.34
N ASP A 722 42.14 14.11 42.59
CA ASP A 722 42.98 15.25 42.96
C ASP A 722 44.27 15.21 42.14
N LYS A 723 44.99 16.33 42.01
CA LYS A 723 46.25 16.34 41.27
C LYS A 723 47.44 16.23 42.21
N ASN A 724 48.47 15.49 41.78
CA ASN A 724 49.79 15.62 42.37
C ASN A 724 50.34 17.02 42.09
N ALA A 725 51.35 17.48 42.84
CA ALA A 725 51.91 18.83 42.69
C ALA A 725 52.52 19.11 41.30
N ASP A 726 52.81 18.06 40.52
CA ASP A 726 53.29 18.13 39.13
C ASP A 726 52.16 18.20 38.08
N GLY A 727 50.91 18.22 38.52
CA GLY A 727 49.72 18.32 37.66
C GLY A 727 49.19 16.99 37.12
N THR A 728 49.82 15.85 37.42
CA THR A 728 49.31 14.52 37.05
C THR A 728 48.16 14.07 37.97
N PRO A 729 47.21 13.24 37.51
CA PRO A 729 46.09 12.76 38.36
C PRO A 729 46.56 11.82 39.48
N ASN A 730 46.12 12.06 40.72
CA ASN A 730 46.35 11.23 41.89
C ASN A 730 45.20 10.24 42.10
N TYR A 731 45.33 9.04 41.53
CA TYR A 731 44.28 8.00 41.60
C TYR A 731 43.99 7.42 42.99
N LYS A 732 44.66 7.91 44.05
CA LYS A 732 44.41 7.50 45.43
C LYS A 732 43.50 8.46 46.21
N SER A 733 43.23 9.67 45.69
CA SER A 733 42.31 10.60 46.34
C SER A 733 41.45 11.35 45.33
N ALA A 734 40.19 11.58 45.71
CA ALA A 734 39.26 12.44 45.00
C ALA A 734 38.50 13.28 46.03
N THR A 735 38.67 14.60 45.99
CA THR A 735 37.98 15.52 46.89
C THR A 735 36.63 15.92 46.28
N LEU A 736 35.54 15.59 46.97
CA LEU A 736 34.17 15.90 46.57
C LEU A 736 33.71 17.23 47.21
N ALA A 737 33.08 18.12 46.44
CA ALA A 737 32.85 19.52 46.84
C ALA A 737 31.54 19.77 47.63
N GLY A 738 31.59 20.67 48.63
CA GLY A 738 30.45 21.19 49.42
C GLY A 738 30.80 21.46 50.89
N GLU A 739 30.29 22.55 51.50
CA GLU A 739 30.65 23.02 52.86
C GLU A 739 30.23 22.06 54.00
N GLY A 740 29.43 21.02 53.68
CA GLY A 740 29.06 19.91 54.57
C GLY A 740 29.35 18.51 54.00
N GLY A 741 30.17 18.41 52.95
CA GLY A 741 30.43 17.18 52.19
C GLY A 741 29.36 16.85 51.12
N THR A 742 29.70 15.96 50.18
CA THR A 742 28.80 15.54 49.08
C THR A 742 28.17 14.18 49.37
N LYS A 743 26.85 14.07 49.28
CA LYS A 743 26.14 12.80 49.44
C LYS A 743 26.28 11.92 48.19
N LEU A 744 26.93 10.77 48.32
CA LEU A 744 26.94 9.72 47.30
C LEU A 744 25.71 8.83 47.50
N THR A 745 24.77 8.89 46.56
CA THR A 745 23.59 8.00 46.52
C THR A 745 23.77 6.97 45.42
N ASN A 746 22.98 5.89 45.44
CA ASN A 746 23.09 4.77 44.50
C ASN A 746 24.43 4.00 44.59
N VAL A 747 25.04 3.97 45.77
CA VAL A 747 26.16 3.07 46.06
C VAL A 747 25.61 1.66 46.21
N LYS A 748 25.99 0.76 45.30
CA LYS A 748 25.58 -0.66 45.33
C LYS A 748 26.01 -1.30 46.66
N ALA A 749 25.20 -2.20 47.21
CA ALA A 749 25.57 -2.94 48.40
C ALA A 749 26.85 -3.75 48.13
N ALA A 750 27.91 -3.47 48.89
CA ALA A 750 29.21 -4.11 48.77
C ALA A 750 29.18 -5.60 49.17
N GLU A 751 30.07 -6.42 48.62
CA GLU A 751 30.30 -7.75 49.18
C GLU A 751 31.10 -7.61 50.49
N LEU A 752 30.54 -8.07 51.62
CA LEU A 752 31.14 -7.92 52.95
C LEU A 752 32.13 -9.06 53.22
N SER A 753 33.43 -8.80 53.03
CA SER A 753 34.53 -9.71 53.35
C SER A 753 35.69 -8.99 54.05
N ALA A 754 36.57 -9.73 54.74
CA ALA A 754 37.66 -9.17 55.54
C ALA A 754 38.72 -8.39 54.73
N THR A 755 38.70 -8.50 53.40
CA THR A 755 39.63 -7.85 52.47
C THR A 755 38.94 -6.87 51.51
N SER A 756 37.63 -6.65 51.64
CA SER A 756 36.86 -5.79 50.74
C SER A 756 37.23 -4.31 50.94
N THR A 757 37.50 -3.62 49.82
CA THR A 757 37.74 -2.16 49.79
C THR A 757 36.54 -1.40 49.18
N ASP A 758 35.42 -2.08 49.00
CA ASP A 758 34.21 -1.51 48.41
C ASP A 758 33.51 -0.57 49.40
N ALA A 759 32.89 0.50 48.87
CA ALA A 759 32.12 1.43 49.68
C ALA A 759 30.81 0.79 50.17
N VAL A 760 30.63 0.72 51.50
CA VAL A 760 29.39 0.22 52.12
C VAL A 760 28.31 1.29 52.08
N ASN A 761 27.07 0.88 51.80
CA ASN A 761 25.95 1.80 51.72
C ASN A 761 25.10 1.83 53.01
N GLY A 762 24.19 2.80 53.12
CA GLY A 762 23.37 3.00 54.31
C GLY A 762 22.49 1.80 54.68
N SER A 763 22.01 1.01 53.71
CA SER A 763 21.20 -0.18 53.98
C SER A 763 22.00 -1.33 54.61
N GLN A 764 23.28 -1.49 54.24
CA GLN A 764 24.15 -2.50 54.81
C GLN A 764 24.54 -2.17 56.25
N LEU A 765 24.84 -0.90 56.52
CA LEU A 765 25.09 -0.42 57.88
C LEU A 765 23.82 -0.47 58.74
N PHE A 766 22.65 -0.20 58.17
CA PHE A 766 21.37 -0.32 58.85
C PHE A 766 21.05 -1.76 59.25
N ALA A 767 21.26 -2.74 58.35
CA ALA A 767 21.09 -4.16 58.67
C ALA A 767 22.07 -4.65 59.77
N THR A 768 23.32 -4.16 59.77
CA THR A 768 24.25 -4.42 60.89
C THR A 768 23.77 -3.77 62.19
N ASN A 769 23.25 -2.55 62.14
CA ASN A 769 22.75 -1.85 63.32
C ASN A 769 21.43 -2.44 63.86
N GLU A 770 20.58 -2.99 62.99
CA GLU A 770 19.37 -3.71 63.38
C GLU A 770 19.73 -5.03 64.07
N ASN A 771 20.71 -5.77 63.55
CA ASN A 771 21.24 -6.96 64.21
C ASN A 771 21.94 -6.64 65.55
N LEU A 772 22.66 -5.51 65.65
CA LEU A 772 23.28 -5.06 66.90
C LEU A 772 22.23 -4.58 67.93
N GLY A 773 21.15 -3.94 67.47
CA GLY A 773 20.00 -3.57 68.28
C GLY A 773 19.26 -4.79 68.81
N ASN A 774 18.93 -5.74 67.95
CA ASN A 774 18.29 -7.01 68.32
C ASN A 774 19.16 -7.83 69.29
N LEU A 775 20.49 -7.81 69.13
CA LEU A 775 21.43 -8.44 70.07
C LEU A 775 21.48 -7.72 71.41
N LYS A 776 21.50 -6.38 71.42
CA LYS A 776 21.43 -5.56 72.63
C LYS A 776 20.13 -5.83 73.38
N ASP A 777 18.99 -5.79 72.70
CA ASP A 777 17.67 -6.00 73.29
C ASP A 777 17.55 -7.42 73.85
N ALA A 778 18.02 -8.45 73.13
CA ALA A 778 18.05 -9.83 73.63
C ALA A 778 18.94 -10.01 74.88
N LEU A 779 20.06 -9.28 74.98
CA LEU A 779 20.97 -9.30 76.15
C LEU A 779 20.41 -8.54 77.36
N THR A 780 19.72 -7.41 77.15
CA THR A 780 19.09 -6.65 78.24
C THR A 780 17.78 -7.27 78.73
N ASP A 781 16.95 -7.80 77.84
CA ASP A 781 15.66 -8.40 78.19
C ASP A 781 15.79 -9.83 78.71
N GLY A 782 16.84 -10.54 78.33
CA GLY A 782 17.21 -11.86 78.89
C GLY A 782 17.85 -11.82 80.28
N GLY A 783 18.10 -10.65 80.86
CA GLY A 783 18.63 -10.48 82.22
C GLY A 783 20.11 -10.81 82.43
N VAL A 784 20.89 -10.91 81.35
CA VAL A 784 22.32 -11.29 81.38
C VAL A 784 23.24 -10.08 81.62
N LEU A 785 22.75 -8.87 81.33
CA LEU A 785 23.41 -7.58 81.57
C LEU A 785 22.58 -6.69 82.52
N ASP A 786 23.25 -5.88 83.34
CA ASP A 786 22.59 -4.86 84.15
C ASP A 786 22.02 -3.74 83.25
N LYS A 787 20.72 -3.43 83.41
CA LYS A 787 20.00 -2.44 82.58
C LYS A 787 20.47 -0.99 82.76
N THR A 788 21.30 -0.69 83.76
CA THR A 788 21.78 0.65 84.11
C THR A 788 23.27 0.84 83.80
N THR A 789 24.10 -0.18 83.98
CA THR A 789 25.58 -0.07 83.83
C THR A 789 26.17 -0.83 82.64
N GLY A 790 25.49 -1.85 82.10
CA GLY A 790 25.97 -2.63 80.95
C GLY A 790 27.01 -3.72 81.27
N GLU A 791 27.26 -4.05 82.54
CA GLU A 791 28.12 -5.16 82.95
C GLU A 791 27.36 -6.50 83.05
N SER A 792 28.08 -7.63 82.95
CA SER A 792 27.49 -8.98 83.01
C SER A 792 27.18 -9.43 84.44
N LEU A 793 25.95 -9.92 84.66
CA LEU A 793 25.44 -10.37 85.97
C LEU A 793 25.39 -11.90 86.14
N ALA A 794 25.93 -12.68 85.18
CA ALA A 794 25.86 -14.14 85.20
C ALA A 794 26.97 -14.79 86.04
N VAL A 795 26.63 -15.74 86.92
CA VAL A 795 27.60 -16.63 87.58
C VAL A 795 28.08 -17.68 86.57
N VAL A 796 29.38 -17.72 86.31
CA VAL A 796 29.99 -18.62 85.32
C VAL A 796 30.53 -19.88 86.02
N TYR A 797 30.16 -21.05 85.51
CA TYR A 797 30.74 -22.33 85.94
C TYR A 797 32.10 -22.53 85.26
N ASP A 798 33.06 -23.10 85.99
CA ASP A 798 34.44 -23.24 85.51
C ASP A 798 34.59 -24.32 84.44
N SER A 799 33.58 -25.18 84.33
CA SER A 799 33.56 -26.34 83.44
C SER A 799 32.17 -26.49 82.82
N THR A 800 32.13 -27.16 81.67
CA THR A 800 30.89 -27.44 80.93
C THR A 800 29.96 -28.44 81.64
N SER A 801 30.44 -29.13 82.68
CA SER A 801 29.64 -30.04 83.53
C SER A 801 28.86 -29.31 84.64
N LYS A 802 29.15 -28.02 84.86
CA LYS A 802 28.49 -27.17 85.89
C LYS A 802 28.61 -27.67 87.33
N ASP A 803 29.58 -28.53 87.59
CA ASP A 803 29.88 -29.13 88.91
C ASP A 803 30.86 -28.29 89.74
N LYS A 804 31.40 -27.20 89.17
CA LYS A 804 32.38 -26.33 89.81
C LYS A 804 32.14 -24.84 89.52
N VAL A 805 32.20 -24.02 90.57
CA VAL A 805 32.17 -22.55 90.49
C VAL A 805 33.42 -22.00 91.18
N THR A 806 34.26 -21.26 90.47
CA THR A 806 35.42 -20.53 90.99
C THR A 806 34.98 -19.08 91.19
N LEU A 807 34.79 -18.72 92.45
CA LEU A 807 34.51 -17.34 92.85
C LEU A 807 35.85 -16.58 92.85
N ALA A 808 36.00 -15.63 91.93
CA ALA A 808 37.26 -14.91 91.71
C ALA A 808 37.55 -13.91 92.85
N GLY A 809 38.74 -14.02 93.43
CA GLY A 809 39.30 -13.07 94.42
C GLY A 809 40.70 -13.49 94.86
N LYS A 810 41.70 -12.60 94.76
CA LYS A 810 43.12 -12.89 95.03
C LYS A 810 43.43 -13.24 96.51
N THR A 811 42.43 -13.11 97.38
CA THR A 811 42.47 -13.45 98.82
C THR A 811 41.28 -14.34 99.27
N GLY A 812 40.52 -14.91 98.31
CA GLY A 812 39.24 -15.60 98.56
C GLY A 812 38.04 -14.65 98.66
N THR A 813 36.85 -15.14 98.29
CA THR A 813 35.59 -14.36 98.23
C THR A 813 34.66 -14.77 99.37
N THR A 814 34.17 -13.81 100.16
CA THR A 814 33.19 -14.05 101.23
C THR A 814 31.79 -14.19 100.65
N LEU A 815 31.11 -15.32 100.91
CA LEU A 815 29.66 -15.44 100.65
C LEU A 815 28.88 -15.03 101.91
N SER A 816 28.25 -13.84 101.88
CA SER A 816 27.30 -13.40 102.91
C SER A 816 25.86 -13.79 102.54
N ASN A 817 24.97 -13.86 103.55
CA ASN A 817 23.56 -14.31 103.41
C ASN A 817 23.36 -15.78 103.00
N VAL A 818 24.31 -16.66 103.33
CA VAL A 818 24.11 -18.12 103.24
C VAL A 818 23.21 -18.58 104.39
N LYS A 819 22.00 -19.04 104.06
CA LYS A 819 21.05 -19.62 105.03
C LYS A 819 21.64 -20.89 105.66
N ALA A 820 21.27 -21.20 106.92
CA ALA A 820 21.73 -22.41 107.58
C ALA A 820 21.33 -23.65 106.75
N GLY A 821 22.32 -24.46 106.37
CA GLY A 821 22.11 -25.69 105.63
C GLY A 821 21.37 -26.74 106.47
N THR A 822 20.40 -27.42 105.87
CA THR A 822 19.61 -28.49 106.51
C THR A 822 19.72 -29.84 105.78
N ALA A 823 20.25 -29.86 104.56
CA ALA A 823 20.53 -31.05 103.75
C ALA A 823 22.03 -31.24 103.51
N ASP A 824 22.46 -32.46 103.18
CA ASP A 824 23.87 -32.87 103.10
C ASP A 824 24.72 -32.09 102.07
N LEU A 825 24.09 -31.43 101.09
CA LEU A 825 24.76 -30.66 100.03
C LEU A 825 24.65 -29.15 100.21
N ASP A 826 24.05 -28.68 101.31
CA ASP A 826 23.95 -27.25 101.61
C ASP A 826 25.29 -26.68 102.10
N ALA A 827 25.61 -25.44 101.72
CA ALA A 827 26.78 -24.75 102.24
C ALA A 827 26.59 -24.38 103.73
N VAL A 828 27.55 -24.76 104.56
CA VAL A 828 27.52 -24.52 106.02
C VAL A 828 27.97 -23.10 106.33
N ASN A 829 27.18 -22.34 107.11
CA ASN A 829 27.55 -20.98 107.51
C ASN A 829 28.26 -20.94 108.88
N VAL A 830 28.89 -19.81 109.21
CA VAL A 830 29.65 -19.63 110.47
C VAL A 830 28.77 -19.82 111.72
N SER A 831 27.47 -19.53 111.66
CA SER A 831 26.55 -19.75 112.79
C SER A 831 26.32 -21.23 113.09
N GLN A 832 26.36 -22.11 112.08
CA GLN A 832 26.27 -23.57 112.26
C GLN A 832 27.55 -24.14 112.87
N LEU A 833 28.72 -23.59 112.52
CA LEU A 833 30.00 -24.01 113.09
C LEU A 833 30.21 -23.51 114.54
N LYS A 834 29.63 -22.36 114.90
CA LYS A 834 29.50 -21.92 116.31
C LYS A 834 28.55 -22.82 117.10
N SER A 835 27.41 -23.17 116.51
CA SER A 835 26.43 -24.08 117.12
C SER A 835 26.96 -25.50 117.34
N SER A 836 27.99 -25.93 116.60
CA SER A 836 28.60 -27.27 116.75
C SER A 836 29.61 -27.36 117.90
N GLY A 837 29.95 -26.25 118.57
CA GLY A 837 30.85 -26.22 119.74
C GLY A 837 32.33 -26.42 119.45
N LEU A 838 32.76 -26.41 118.19
CA LEU A 838 34.17 -26.60 117.78
C LEU A 838 34.96 -25.28 117.72
N ILE A 839 34.26 -24.14 117.57
CA ILE A 839 34.83 -22.79 117.53
C ILE A 839 34.02 -21.81 118.40
N GLY A 840 34.67 -20.74 118.86
CA GLY A 840 34.08 -19.67 119.67
C GLY A 840 33.36 -18.57 118.90
N GLU A 841 32.76 -17.64 119.65
CA GLU A 841 32.11 -16.43 119.13
C GLU A 841 33.05 -15.57 118.25
N ASP A 842 34.37 -15.70 118.44
CA ASP A 842 35.44 -15.03 117.71
C ASP A 842 35.96 -15.79 116.48
N GLY A 843 35.38 -16.97 116.18
CA GLY A 843 35.75 -17.80 115.04
C GLY A 843 36.99 -18.67 115.24
N LYS A 844 37.53 -18.81 116.46
CA LYS A 844 38.73 -19.62 116.77
C LYS A 844 38.37 -20.93 117.47
N SER A 845 39.20 -21.98 117.36
CA SER A 845 38.92 -23.32 117.89
C SER A 845 38.95 -23.44 119.42
N ILE A 846 38.04 -24.25 120.00
CA ILE A 846 37.93 -24.50 121.45
C ILE A 846 37.92 -26.03 121.73
N ALA A 847 39.12 -26.57 122.04
CA ALA A 847 39.54 -27.85 122.66
C ALA A 847 38.69 -29.15 122.68
N ALA A 848 39.38 -30.28 122.43
CA ALA A 848 39.15 -31.61 123.04
C ALA A 848 40.50 -32.28 123.46
N VAL A 849 40.64 -32.64 124.75
CA VAL A 849 41.70 -33.40 125.50
C VAL A 849 43.19 -33.07 125.26
N THR A 850 43.94 -32.70 126.32
CA THR A 850 45.40 -32.45 126.28
C THR A 850 46.15 -33.18 127.42
N TYR A 851 47.39 -33.64 127.17
CA TYR A 851 48.30 -34.08 128.23
C TYR A 851 48.60 -32.95 129.21
N ASP A 852 48.75 -33.29 130.49
CA ASP A 852 49.27 -32.34 131.47
C ASP A 852 50.70 -31.94 131.09
N LYS A 853 51.20 -30.83 131.61
CA LYS A 853 52.59 -30.41 131.36
C LYS A 853 53.46 -30.65 132.58
N LYS A 854 54.73 -30.99 132.37
CA LYS A 854 55.77 -31.02 133.40
C LYS A 854 56.18 -29.59 133.75
N ALA A 855 56.95 -29.42 134.82
CA ALA A 855 57.41 -28.11 135.30
C ALA A 855 58.29 -27.33 134.30
N ASP A 856 58.82 -27.99 133.26
CA ASP A 856 59.58 -27.39 132.15
C ASP A 856 58.69 -27.01 130.93
N GLY A 857 57.37 -27.17 131.04
CA GLY A 857 56.40 -26.85 129.99
C GLY A 857 56.22 -27.94 128.93
N THR A 858 57.00 -29.02 128.98
CA THR A 858 56.86 -30.17 128.08
C THR A 858 55.68 -31.04 128.48
N ALA A 859 55.13 -31.83 127.54
CA ALA A 859 54.02 -32.71 127.84
C ALA A 859 54.42 -33.79 128.86
N ASN A 860 53.71 -33.83 129.98
CA ASN A 860 53.71 -34.90 130.96
C ASN A 860 52.83 -36.04 130.45
N TYR A 861 53.42 -36.91 129.66
CA TYR A 861 52.73 -38.10 129.15
C TYR A 861 52.33 -39.11 130.24
N ASN A 862 52.72 -38.90 131.51
CA ASN A 862 52.30 -39.72 132.64
C ASN A 862 50.97 -39.23 133.26
N SER A 863 50.42 -38.08 132.82
CA SER A 863 49.22 -37.49 133.41
C SER A 863 48.36 -36.77 132.37
N VAL A 864 47.04 -36.95 132.45
CA VAL A 864 46.04 -36.29 131.60
C VAL A 864 44.95 -35.69 132.47
N THR A 865 44.77 -34.36 132.45
CA THR A 865 43.64 -33.70 133.11
C THR A 865 42.44 -33.65 132.17
N LEU A 866 41.38 -34.34 132.55
CA LEU A 866 40.10 -34.36 131.84
C LEU A 866 39.17 -33.29 132.42
N GLY A 867 38.58 -32.44 131.58
CA GLY A 867 37.59 -31.43 132.02
C GLY A 867 38.14 -30.02 132.32
N GLY A 868 39.35 -29.68 131.87
CA GLY A 868 39.79 -28.28 131.72
C GLY A 868 40.01 -27.50 133.03
N GLY A 869 40.49 -28.14 134.10
CA GLY A 869 40.99 -27.45 135.32
C GLY A 869 39.95 -26.65 136.14
N LYS A 870 38.68 -26.63 135.72
CA LYS A 870 37.58 -25.93 136.42
C LYS A 870 36.46 -26.85 136.94
N SER A 871 36.46 -28.14 136.61
CA SER A 871 35.43 -29.07 137.09
C SER A 871 35.80 -29.66 138.45
N THR A 872 35.04 -29.33 139.49
CA THR A 872 35.18 -29.87 140.86
C THR A 872 34.38 -31.16 141.08
N SER A 873 33.90 -31.80 140.00
CA SER A 873 33.11 -33.05 140.02
C SER A 873 33.69 -34.09 139.03
N PRO A 874 33.65 -35.41 139.36
CA PRO A 874 34.31 -36.47 138.58
C PRO A 874 33.78 -36.65 137.15
N VAL A 875 34.67 -36.97 136.21
CA VAL A 875 34.35 -37.30 134.80
C VAL A 875 34.33 -38.82 134.61
N THR A 876 33.26 -39.37 134.03
CA THR A 876 33.09 -40.80 133.74
C THR A 876 33.90 -41.25 132.51
N LEU A 877 34.65 -42.37 132.63
CA LEU A 877 35.43 -43.01 131.57
C LEU A 877 34.79 -44.34 131.14
N SER A 878 34.01 -44.32 130.07
CA SER A 878 33.48 -45.53 129.39
C SER A 878 34.42 -45.94 128.24
N ASN A 879 34.62 -47.26 128.01
CA ASN A 879 35.35 -47.86 126.87
C ASN A 879 36.90 -48.03 126.98
N VAL A 880 37.41 -48.63 128.06
CA VAL A 880 38.86 -48.94 128.30
C VAL A 880 39.33 -50.19 127.51
N ALA A 881 40.60 -50.67 127.57
CA ALA A 881 41.21 -51.91 126.98
C ALA A 881 41.72 -52.95 128.05
N GLN A 882 42.04 -54.20 127.69
CA GLN A 882 42.31 -55.29 128.67
C GLN A 882 43.58 -55.11 129.52
N GLY A 883 43.46 -55.07 130.84
CA GLY A 883 44.59 -55.04 131.77
C GLY A 883 45.41 -56.33 131.94
N LYS A 884 46.66 -56.30 131.49
CA LYS A 884 47.67 -57.38 131.52
C LYS A 884 48.61 -57.32 132.74
N ALA A 885 48.76 -56.17 133.40
CA ALA A 885 49.57 -55.99 134.60
C ALA A 885 48.73 -55.48 135.77
N GLY A 886 49.18 -55.65 137.03
CA GLY A 886 48.45 -55.22 138.25
C GLY A 886 48.21 -53.70 138.39
N THR A 887 48.48 -52.93 137.34
CA THR A 887 48.29 -51.46 137.24
C THR A 887 47.44 -51.05 136.03
N ASP A 888 47.02 -51.97 135.16
CA ASP A 888 46.16 -51.65 134.03
C ASP A 888 44.68 -51.57 134.47
N ALA A 889 43.92 -50.67 133.87
CA ALA A 889 42.47 -50.63 134.00
C ALA A 889 41.83 -51.76 133.16
N VAL A 890 40.86 -52.48 133.72
CA VAL A 890 40.18 -53.63 133.09
C VAL A 890 39.03 -53.17 132.18
N ASN A 891 38.79 -53.81 131.02
CA ASN A 891 37.77 -53.39 130.05
C ASN A 891 36.78 -54.43 129.49
N VAL A 892 35.82 -53.96 128.69
CA VAL A 892 34.79 -54.78 128.02
C VAL A 892 35.38 -55.79 127.02
N ASP A 893 36.52 -55.53 126.38
CA ASP A 893 37.19 -56.60 125.60
C ASP A 893 37.88 -57.63 126.48
N GLN A 894 38.19 -57.34 127.74
CA GLN A 894 38.65 -58.33 128.75
C GLN A 894 37.57 -59.33 129.07
N LEU A 895 36.35 -58.94 128.72
CA LEU A 895 35.17 -59.75 128.54
C LEU A 895 35.05 -60.29 127.07
N THR A 896 35.36 -59.55 125.98
CA THR A 896 35.35 -60.04 124.57
C THR A 896 36.42 -61.07 124.17
N LYS A 897 37.61 -61.16 124.78
CA LYS A 897 38.56 -62.28 124.55
C LYS A 897 38.04 -63.63 125.10
N ALA A 898 36.88 -63.65 125.75
CA ALA A 898 36.12 -64.88 126.00
C ALA A 898 35.33 -65.36 124.75
N ILE A 899 35.28 -64.57 123.67
CA ILE A 899 34.56 -64.79 122.39
C ILE A 899 35.48 -64.30 121.24
N SER A 900 36.61 -64.89 120.88
CA SER A 900 36.67 -66.08 120.04
C SER A 900 35.36 -66.35 119.28
N ASP A 901 35.47 -66.38 117.94
CA ASP A 901 34.60 -67.11 117.01
C ASP A 901 33.88 -66.21 115.99
N VAL A 902 34.38 -66.28 114.74
CA VAL A 902 33.61 -66.16 113.48
C VAL A 902 33.46 -64.75 112.84
N GLU A 903 34.00 -64.65 111.61
CA GLU A 903 33.61 -63.76 110.49
C GLU A 903 34.20 -62.33 110.36
N GLY A 904 35.20 -62.19 109.47
CA GLY A 904 35.74 -60.92 108.99
C GLY A 904 35.60 -60.71 107.47
N GLY A 905 35.36 -59.44 107.09
CA GLY A 905 35.95 -58.77 105.91
C GLY A 905 35.28 -58.90 104.53
N MET A 906 34.78 -57.79 103.98
CA MET A 906 34.21 -57.63 102.61
C MET A 906 35.25 -57.34 101.50
N ASN A 907 35.04 -57.88 100.28
CA ASN A 907 35.02 -57.18 98.96
C ASN A 907 34.47 -58.13 97.85
N PRO A 908 33.61 -57.71 96.88
CA PRO A 908 34.11 -57.49 95.49
C PRO A 908 33.29 -56.51 94.56
N LEU A 909 33.90 -56.05 93.44
CA LEU A 909 33.36 -55.97 92.04
C LEU A 909 33.72 -54.71 91.20
N ALA A 910 34.90 -54.68 90.54
CA ALA A 910 35.10 -53.85 89.33
C ALA A 910 36.03 -54.52 88.30
N VAL A 911 35.64 -54.38 87.03
CA VAL A 911 36.12 -55.03 85.78
C VAL A 911 37.58 -54.65 85.42
N SER A 912 38.33 -55.58 84.80
CA SER A 912 39.73 -55.39 84.36
C SER A 912 39.85 -55.05 82.87
N TYR A 913 40.83 -54.22 82.50
CA TYR A 913 41.23 -53.93 81.11
C TYR A 913 42.07 -55.08 80.52
N ASP A 914 41.95 -55.33 79.22
CA ASP A 914 42.66 -56.45 78.57
C ASP A 914 44.17 -56.23 78.47
N THR A 915 44.60 -54.98 78.49
CA THR A 915 46.01 -54.56 78.37
C THR A 915 46.29 -53.38 79.29
N VAL A 916 47.57 -53.18 79.63
CA VAL A 916 48.03 -52.09 80.51
C VAL A 916 47.81 -50.69 79.94
N ALA A 917 47.56 -50.54 78.63
CA ALA A 917 47.31 -49.26 77.97
C ALA A 917 45.83 -48.78 78.08
N LYS A 918 44.92 -49.64 78.54
CA LYS A 918 43.47 -49.35 78.74
C LYS A 918 42.73 -48.89 77.48
N ASP A 919 43.28 -49.16 76.31
CA ASP A 919 42.72 -48.87 75.00
C ASP A 919 41.73 -49.94 74.52
N LYS A 920 41.66 -51.09 75.21
CA LYS A 920 40.74 -52.19 74.89
C LYS A 920 40.16 -52.88 76.13
N VAL A 921 38.86 -53.15 76.09
CA VAL A 921 38.13 -54.01 77.03
C VAL A 921 37.35 -55.05 76.21
N THR A 922 37.65 -56.34 76.39
CA THR A 922 36.97 -57.44 75.72
C THR A 922 36.01 -58.06 76.71
N LEU A 923 34.74 -57.73 76.56
CA LEU A 923 33.65 -58.35 77.29
C LEU A 923 33.35 -59.71 76.66
N ALA A 924 33.76 -60.79 77.30
CA ALA A 924 33.58 -62.15 76.78
C ALA A 924 32.10 -62.60 76.92
N GLY A 925 31.36 -62.73 75.80
CA GLY A 925 30.05 -63.38 75.81
C GLY A 925 29.24 -63.42 74.50
N GLY A 926 29.33 -64.55 73.77
CA GLY A 926 28.19 -65.26 73.14
C GLY A 926 27.61 -64.79 71.78
N LYS A 927 27.23 -65.76 70.93
CA LYS A 927 26.69 -65.65 69.54
C LYS A 927 25.36 -64.88 69.38
N THR A 928 24.96 -64.05 70.34
CA THR A 928 23.80 -63.14 70.24
C THR A 928 24.12 -61.70 70.67
N GLY A 929 25.40 -61.36 70.91
CA GLY A 929 25.84 -60.02 71.27
C GLY A 929 25.51 -59.63 72.72
N THR A 930 26.36 -58.80 73.33
CA THR A 930 26.15 -58.24 74.69
C THR A 930 25.56 -56.84 74.55
N THR A 931 24.42 -56.57 75.21
CA THR A 931 23.78 -55.25 75.19
C THR A 931 24.45 -54.32 76.19
N LEU A 932 25.10 -53.24 75.71
CA LEU A 932 25.54 -52.14 76.57
C LEU A 932 24.39 -51.14 76.73
N SER A 933 23.76 -51.13 77.91
CA SER A 933 22.79 -50.11 78.30
C SER A 933 23.50 -48.93 78.98
N ASN A 934 22.91 -47.73 78.89
CA ASN A 934 23.45 -46.48 79.44
C ASN A 934 24.77 -45.99 78.84
N VAL A 935 25.02 -46.28 77.57
CA VAL A 935 26.10 -45.63 76.81
C VAL A 935 25.70 -44.16 76.58
N ALA A 936 26.45 -43.24 77.19
CA ALA A 936 26.28 -41.80 76.97
C ALA A 936 26.53 -41.45 75.50
N ALA A 937 25.94 -40.34 75.03
CA ALA A 937 26.11 -39.90 73.65
C ALA A 937 27.61 -39.64 73.35
N GLY A 938 28.18 -40.37 72.40
CA GLY A 938 29.58 -40.22 72.01
C GLY A 938 29.84 -38.83 71.41
N LYS A 939 30.86 -38.13 71.88
CA LYS A 939 31.23 -36.78 71.42
C LYS A 939 32.54 -36.76 70.62
N ALA A 940 33.45 -37.71 70.85
CA ALA A 940 34.65 -37.89 70.05
C ALA A 940 34.44 -38.98 68.99
N ASP A 941 35.18 -38.92 67.87
CA ASP A 941 35.06 -39.87 66.76
C ASP A 941 35.32 -41.34 67.15
N THR A 942 35.97 -41.57 68.28
CA THR A 942 36.28 -42.90 68.84
C THR A 942 35.25 -43.39 69.88
N ASP A 943 34.27 -42.57 70.24
CA ASP A 943 33.23 -42.93 71.21
C ASP A 943 32.19 -43.86 70.57
N ALA A 944 31.62 -44.76 71.38
CA ALA A 944 30.50 -45.58 70.94
C ALA A 944 29.22 -44.74 70.78
N VAL A 945 28.69 -44.69 69.57
CA VAL A 945 27.47 -43.93 69.23
C VAL A 945 26.23 -44.66 69.75
N ASN A 946 25.35 -43.97 70.49
CA ASN A 946 24.15 -44.59 71.05
C ASN A 946 22.92 -44.48 70.12
N VAL A 947 21.88 -45.29 70.37
CA VAL A 947 20.67 -45.32 69.52
C VAL A 947 19.94 -43.96 69.49
N SER A 948 20.05 -43.16 70.55
CA SER A 948 19.45 -41.81 70.56
C SER A 948 20.13 -40.84 69.60
N GLN A 949 21.45 -40.94 69.40
CA GLN A 949 22.19 -40.15 68.41
C GLN A 949 21.83 -40.58 66.97
N LEU A 950 21.55 -41.86 66.77
CA LEU A 950 21.13 -42.39 65.47
C LEU A 950 19.67 -42.00 65.12
N LYS A 951 18.78 -41.93 66.13
CA LYS A 951 17.42 -41.37 65.97
C LYS A 951 17.42 -39.87 65.74
N SER A 952 18.27 -39.14 66.47
CA SER A 952 18.38 -37.68 66.35
C SER A 952 18.98 -37.22 65.02
N SER A 953 19.71 -38.10 64.31
CA SER A 953 20.24 -37.83 62.96
C SER A 953 19.29 -38.22 61.83
N GLY A 954 18.11 -38.78 62.14
CA GLY A 954 17.07 -39.09 61.14
C GLY A 954 17.33 -40.30 60.25
N LEU A 955 18.36 -41.11 60.54
CA LEU A 955 18.76 -42.28 59.75
C LEU A 955 18.03 -43.58 60.17
N VAL A 956 17.45 -43.60 61.38
CA VAL A 956 16.65 -44.71 61.93
C VAL A 956 15.38 -44.19 62.59
N GLY A 957 14.29 -44.95 62.48
CA GLY A 957 12.99 -44.60 63.03
C GLY A 957 12.89 -44.84 64.53
N GLU A 958 11.75 -44.42 65.11
CA GLU A 958 11.37 -44.69 66.50
C GLU A 958 11.45 -46.20 66.86
N ASP A 959 11.27 -47.09 65.88
CA ASP A 959 11.34 -48.55 65.99
C ASP A 959 12.75 -49.15 65.85
N GLY A 960 13.77 -48.33 65.59
CA GLY A 960 15.16 -48.76 65.46
C GLY A 960 15.53 -49.38 64.10
N LYS A 961 14.68 -49.27 63.08
CA LYS A 961 14.99 -49.70 61.70
C LYS A 961 15.48 -48.54 60.83
N SER A 962 16.32 -48.82 59.82
CA SER A 962 16.89 -47.81 58.92
C SER A 962 15.83 -47.20 57.99
N LEU A 963 15.73 -45.87 57.91
CA LEU A 963 14.98 -45.16 56.87
C LEU A 963 15.97 -44.65 55.80
N ALA A 964 15.93 -45.21 54.59
CA ALA A 964 16.73 -44.70 53.46
C ALA A 964 15.96 -43.57 52.76
N ALA A 965 16.52 -42.35 52.73
CA ALA A 965 15.84 -41.16 52.21
C ALA A 965 15.96 -40.96 50.68
N ILE A 966 16.97 -41.53 50.01
CA ILE A 966 17.12 -41.54 48.53
C ILE A 966 17.85 -42.83 48.09
N THR A 967 17.30 -43.55 47.12
CA THR A 967 17.99 -44.68 46.46
C THR A 967 18.02 -44.47 44.95
N TYR A 968 19.17 -44.68 44.30
CA TYR A 968 19.21 -44.84 42.84
C TYR A 968 18.37 -46.05 42.47
N ASP A 969 17.59 -45.94 41.39
CA ASP A 969 16.87 -47.08 40.84
C ASP A 969 17.89 -48.12 40.39
N LYS A 970 17.47 -49.36 40.17
CA LYS A 970 18.36 -50.40 39.67
C LYS A 970 18.11 -50.63 38.20
N ASN A 971 19.18 -50.85 37.43
CA ASN A 971 19.07 -51.42 36.10
C ASN A 971 18.55 -52.87 36.21
N THR A 972 18.08 -53.45 35.11
CA THR A 972 17.58 -54.85 35.07
C THR A 972 18.62 -55.90 35.51
N ASP A 973 19.90 -55.55 35.59
CA ASP A 973 21.00 -56.39 36.09
C ASP A 973 21.31 -56.21 37.59
N GLY A 974 20.56 -55.35 38.29
CA GLY A 974 20.73 -55.08 39.71
C GLY A 974 21.78 -54.03 40.08
N THR A 975 22.49 -53.46 39.09
CA THR A 975 23.44 -52.35 39.30
C THR A 975 22.71 -51.01 39.51
N PRO A 976 23.30 -50.04 40.23
CA PRO A 976 22.70 -48.72 40.39
C PRO A 976 22.52 -47.99 39.05
N ASN A 977 21.30 -47.58 38.75
CA ASN A 977 20.94 -46.70 37.64
C ASN A 977 21.13 -45.25 38.05
N TYR A 978 22.27 -44.66 37.70
CA TYR A 978 22.55 -43.26 38.01
C TYR A 978 21.73 -42.25 37.19
N LYS A 979 20.85 -42.71 36.28
CA LYS A 979 19.94 -41.86 35.50
C LYS A 979 18.54 -41.73 36.09
N SER A 980 18.17 -42.55 37.09
CA SER A 980 16.90 -42.37 37.80
C SER A 980 17.03 -42.74 39.28
N ALA A 981 16.35 -41.99 40.14
CA ALA A 981 16.32 -42.23 41.57
C ALA A 981 14.87 -42.14 42.05
N THR A 982 14.38 -43.19 42.71
CA THR A 982 13.08 -43.18 43.36
C THR A 982 13.20 -42.52 44.74
N LEU A 983 12.44 -41.45 44.95
CA LEU A 983 12.28 -40.82 46.27
C LEU A 983 11.22 -41.59 47.06
N ALA A 984 11.59 -42.12 48.23
CA ALA A 984 10.70 -42.96 49.03
C ALA A 984 9.78 -42.11 49.95
N GLY A 985 8.50 -42.48 49.99
CA GLY A 985 7.47 -41.92 50.87
C GLY A 985 6.07 -42.09 50.26
N GLU A 986 5.07 -42.52 51.05
CA GLU A 986 3.70 -42.85 50.58
C GLU A 986 2.89 -41.66 50.04
N GLY A 987 3.51 -40.48 49.92
CA GLY A 987 2.93 -39.25 49.34
C GLY A 987 3.91 -38.37 48.57
N GLY A 988 5.08 -38.88 48.19
CA GLY A 988 6.14 -38.13 47.49
C GLY A 988 6.91 -37.14 48.37
N THR A 989 8.22 -37.01 48.14
CA THR A 989 9.12 -36.17 48.95
C THR A 989 9.30 -34.78 48.34
N LYS A 990 9.00 -33.72 49.10
CA LYS A 990 9.17 -32.32 48.67
C LYS A 990 10.65 -31.91 48.71
N LEU A 991 11.26 -31.67 47.55
CA LEU A 991 12.62 -31.13 47.44
C LEU A 991 12.60 -29.61 47.69
N THR A 992 13.40 -29.14 48.66
CA THR A 992 13.62 -27.71 48.94
C THR A 992 15.07 -27.33 48.61
N ASN A 993 15.36 -26.04 48.37
CA ASN A 993 16.67 -25.53 47.91
C ASN A 993 17.15 -25.97 46.51
N VAL A 994 16.23 -26.16 45.55
CA VAL A 994 16.60 -26.37 44.14
C VAL A 994 16.97 -25.03 43.49
N LYS A 995 18.25 -24.87 43.09
CA LYS A 995 18.74 -23.70 42.35
C LYS A 995 18.06 -23.62 40.97
N ALA A 996 17.83 -22.41 40.44
CA ALA A 996 17.24 -22.26 39.12
C ALA A 996 18.14 -22.89 38.05
N ALA A 997 17.57 -23.79 37.25
CA ALA A 997 18.25 -24.49 36.16
C ALA A 997 18.31 -23.64 34.89
N GLU A 998 19.22 -23.95 33.97
CA GLU A 998 19.22 -23.32 32.64
C GLU A 998 18.12 -23.94 31.75
N LEU A 999 17.19 -23.11 31.25
CA LEU A 999 16.06 -23.57 30.43
C LEU A 999 16.49 -23.68 28.97
N SER A 1000 16.75 -24.89 28.51
CA SER A 1000 17.04 -25.21 27.11
C SER A 1000 16.23 -26.42 26.64
N ALA A 1001 16.07 -26.59 25.32
CA ALA A 1001 15.30 -27.68 24.72
C ALA A 1001 15.85 -29.09 25.04
N THR A 1002 17.05 -29.20 25.63
CA THR A 1002 17.71 -30.47 25.98
C THR A 1002 18.03 -30.59 27.48
N SER A 1003 17.60 -29.63 28.33
CA SER A 1003 17.93 -29.63 29.76
C SER A 1003 17.22 -30.78 30.49
N THR A 1004 17.96 -31.54 31.30
CA THR A 1004 17.44 -32.60 32.19
C THR A 1004 17.45 -32.18 33.65
N ASP A 1005 17.77 -30.91 33.93
CA ASP A 1005 17.89 -30.39 35.28
C ASP A 1005 16.51 -30.19 35.93
N ALA A 1006 16.45 -30.34 37.26
CA ALA A 1006 15.23 -30.07 38.01
C ALA A 1006 14.95 -28.57 38.04
N VAL A 1007 13.91 -28.12 37.34
CA VAL A 1007 13.44 -26.73 37.41
C VAL A 1007 12.78 -26.47 38.76
N ASN A 1008 13.07 -25.32 39.36
CA ASN A 1008 12.50 -24.98 40.67
C ASN A 1008 11.12 -24.33 40.53
N GLY A 1009 10.41 -24.18 41.66
CA GLY A 1009 9.06 -23.63 41.68
C GLY A 1009 8.95 -22.21 41.10
N SER A 1010 10.00 -21.39 41.18
CA SER A 1010 10.00 -20.03 40.62
C SER A 1010 10.06 -20.00 39.09
N GLN A 1011 10.74 -20.97 38.46
CA GLN A 1011 10.81 -21.09 37.00
C GLN A 1011 9.50 -21.62 36.40
N LEU A 1012 8.86 -22.58 37.07
CA LEU A 1012 7.54 -23.06 36.69
C LEU A 1012 6.46 -21.99 36.92
N PHE A 1013 6.55 -21.24 38.02
CA PHE A 1013 5.65 -20.13 38.29
C PHE A 1013 5.77 -19.04 37.23
N SER A 1014 6.98 -18.60 36.86
CA SER A 1014 7.19 -17.61 35.79
C SER A 1014 6.66 -18.09 34.43
N THR A 1015 6.79 -19.38 34.13
CA THR A 1015 6.24 -19.98 32.90
C THR A 1015 4.71 -20.01 32.92
N ASN A 1016 4.11 -20.37 34.05
CA ASN A 1016 2.66 -20.37 34.23
C ASN A 1016 2.07 -18.97 34.27
N GLU A 1017 2.82 -17.98 34.77
CA GLU A 1017 2.44 -16.57 34.74
C GLU A 1017 2.47 -16.05 33.30
N ASN A 1018 3.47 -16.41 32.50
CA ASN A 1018 3.49 -16.10 31.07
C ASN A 1018 2.34 -16.77 30.29
N LEU A 1019 1.98 -18.01 30.63
CA LEU A 1019 0.85 -18.71 30.03
C LEU A 1019 -0.51 -18.13 30.47
N GLY A 1020 -0.62 -17.71 31.74
CA GLY A 1020 -1.76 -16.97 32.28
C GLY A 1020 -1.91 -15.63 31.58
N ASN A 1021 -0.84 -14.84 31.49
CA ASN A 1021 -0.79 -13.58 30.77
C ASN A 1021 -1.14 -13.75 29.28
N LEU A 1022 -0.75 -14.86 28.63
CA LEU A 1022 -1.14 -15.15 27.25
C LEU A 1022 -2.62 -15.50 27.13
N LYS A 1023 -3.14 -16.31 28.05
CA LYS A 1023 -4.58 -16.63 28.13
C LYS A 1023 -5.39 -15.35 28.34
N ASP A 1024 -4.99 -14.54 29.31
CA ASP A 1024 -5.64 -13.27 29.64
C ASP A 1024 -5.49 -12.28 28.49
N ALA A 1025 -4.35 -12.21 27.81
CA ALA A 1025 -4.18 -11.40 26.60
C ALA A 1025 -5.07 -11.87 25.44
N LEU A 1026 -5.31 -13.17 25.28
CA LEU A 1026 -6.22 -13.72 24.26
C LEU A 1026 -7.70 -13.51 24.61
N THR A 1027 -8.04 -13.58 25.90
CA THR A 1027 -9.39 -13.36 26.43
C THR A 1027 -9.76 -11.87 26.51
N ASP A 1028 -8.81 -11.00 26.85
CA ASP A 1028 -8.97 -9.55 26.90
C ASP A 1028 -8.73 -8.88 25.55
N GLY A 1029 -7.95 -9.51 24.67
CA GLY A 1029 -7.82 -9.16 23.26
C GLY A 1029 -9.03 -9.56 22.40
N GLY A 1030 -10.03 -10.25 22.96
CA GLY A 1030 -11.30 -10.58 22.29
C GLY A 1030 -11.21 -11.70 21.24
N VAL A 1031 -10.14 -12.48 21.24
CA VAL A 1031 -9.96 -13.61 20.30
C VAL A 1031 -10.71 -14.86 20.77
N LEU A 1032 -10.93 -14.99 22.08
CA LEU A 1032 -11.72 -16.05 22.71
C LEU A 1032 -12.96 -15.47 23.40
N ASP A 1033 -14.08 -16.18 23.32
CA ASP A 1033 -15.29 -15.85 24.07
C ASP A 1033 -15.05 -16.00 25.57
N LYS A 1034 -15.34 -14.95 26.33
CA LYS A 1034 -15.11 -14.87 27.78
C LYS A 1034 -15.92 -15.87 28.62
N THR A 1035 -16.98 -16.46 28.05
CA THR A 1035 -17.91 -17.34 28.74
C THR A 1035 -17.75 -18.80 28.31
N THR A 1036 -17.52 -19.06 27.02
CA THR A 1036 -17.43 -20.43 26.47
C THR A 1036 -16.00 -20.90 26.20
N GLY A 1037 -15.04 -19.98 26.09
CA GLY A 1037 -13.65 -20.30 25.70
C GLY A 1037 -13.48 -20.70 24.23
N GLU A 1038 -14.52 -20.56 23.41
CA GLU A 1038 -14.46 -20.81 21.97
C GLU A 1038 -13.85 -19.62 21.20
N SER A 1039 -13.25 -19.89 20.05
CA SER A 1039 -12.63 -18.86 19.20
C SER A 1039 -13.69 -17.96 18.57
N LEU A 1040 -13.62 -16.66 18.85
CA LEU A 1040 -14.40 -15.60 18.17
C LEU A 1040 -13.72 -15.11 16.89
N ALA A 1041 -12.50 -15.59 16.60
CA ALA A 1041 -11.82 -15.31 15.35
C ALA A 1041 -12.56 -15.94 14.17
N VAL A 1042 -12.70 -15.17 13.09
CA VAL A 1042 -13.23 -15.63 11.82
C VAL A 1042 -12.34 -16.74 11.27
N VAL A 1043 -12.87 -17.96 11.20
CA VAL A 1043 -12.17 -19.12 10.65
C VAL A 1043 -12.47 -19.19 9.14
N TYR A 1044 -11.43 -19.36 8.33
CA TYR A 1044 -11.60 -19.62 6.91
C TYR A 1044 -12.22 -21.01 6.70
N ASP A 1045 -13.19 -21.11 5.82
CA ASP A 1045 -13.93 -22.36 5.54
C ASP A 1045 -13.05 -23.44 4.87
N SER A 1046 -11.86 -23.06 4.39
CA SER A 1046 -10.93 -23.89 3.64
C SER A 1046 -9.47 -23.56 3.97
N THR A 1047 -8.56 -24.50 3.69
CA THR A 1047 -7.11 -24.29 3.81
C THR A 1047 -6.56 -23.28 2.80
N SER A 1048 -7.29 -22.98 1.72
CA SER A 1048 -6.97 -21.94 0.72
C SER A 1048 -7.34 -20.53 1.16
N LYS A 1049 -8.10 -20.37 2.25
CA LYS A 1049 -8.52 -19.06 2.79
C LYS A 1049 -9.35 -18.20 1.81
N ASP A 1050 -10.01 -18.83 0.86
CA ASP A 1050 -10.81 -18.20 -0.20
C ASP A 1050 -12.29 -17.98 0.18
N LYS A 1051 -12.74 -18.56 1.30
CA LYS A 1051 -14.12 -18.48 1.75
C LYS A 1051 -14.20 -18.33 3.28
N VAL A 1052 -15.14 -17.51 3.72
CA VAL A 1052 -15.46 -17.27 5.13
C VAL A 1052 -16.97 -17.33 5.28
N THR A 1053 -17.49 -18.21 6.15
CA THR A 1053 -18.90 -18.27 6.53
C THR A 1053 -19.13 -17.49 7.83
N LEU A 1054 -19.83 -16.35 7.74
CA LEU A 1054 -20.22 -15.53 8.89
C LEU A 1054 -21.56 -16.03 9.44
N ALA A 1055 -21.55 -16.76 10.55
CA ALA A 1055 -22.73 -17.39 11.12
C ALA A 1055 -23.60 -16.39 11.90
N GLY A 1056 -24.81 -16.10 11.41
CA GLY A 1056 -25.84 -15.34 12.13
C GLY A 1056 -27.23 -15.62 11.56
N LYS A 1057 -28.18 -16.05 12.41
CA LYS A 1057 -29.55 -16.47 12.02
C LYS A 1057 -30.38 -15.32 11.41
N THR A 1058 -29.89 -14.08 11.51
CA THR A 1058 -30.47 -12.84 10.96
C THR A 1058 -29.47 -12.06 10.07
N GLY A 1059 -28.35 -12.68 9.70
CA GLY A 1059 -27.21 -12.01 9.04
C GLY A 1059 -26.34 -11.20 10.00
N THR A 1060 -25.04 -11.12 9.71
CA THR A 1060 -24.04 -10.40 10.53
C THR A 1060 -23.71 -9.05 9.90
N THR A 1061 -23.78 -7.97 10.68
CA THR A 1061 -23.44 -6.61 10.21
C THR A 1061 -21.93 -6.40 10.33
N LEU A 1062 -21.24 -6.16 9.20
CA LEU A 1062 -19.83 -5.75 9.18
C LEU A 1062 -19.73 -4.22 9.21
N SER A 1063 -19.21 -3.66 10.31
CA SER A 1063 -18.90 -2.23 10.44
C SER A 1063 -17.41 -1.97 10.16
N ASN A 1064 -17.05 -0.74 9.80
CA ASN A 1064 -15.67 -0.33 9.46
C ASN A 1064 -15.02 -1.09 8.29
N VAL A 1065 -15.83 -1.60 7.36
CA VAL A 1065 -15.32 -2.10 6.08
C VAL A 1065 -14.64 -0.95 5.35
N LYS A 1066 -13.34 -1.07 5.10
CA LYS A 1066 -12.57 -0.07 4.34
C LYS A 1066 -13.05 -0.06 2.89
N ALA A 1067 -12.92 1.07 2.21
CA ALA A 1067 -13.31 1.18 0.81
C ALA A 1067 -12.55 0.16 -0.05
N GLY A 1068 -13.26 -0.76 -0.71
CA GLY A 1068 -12.69 -1.76 -1.61
C GLY A 1068 -12.10 -1.14 -2.86
N THR A 1069 -10.89 -1.51 -3.22
CA THR A 1069 -10.15 -0.96 -4.38
C THR A 1069 -9.85 -2.01 -5.45
N ALA A 1070 -9.99 -3.30 -5.14
CA ALA A 1070 -9.90 -4.42 -6.07
C ALA A 1070 -11.28 -5.09 -6.28
N ASP A 1071 -11.46 -5.79 -7.39
CA ASP A 1071 -12.75 -6.39 -7.80
C ASP A 1071 -13.36 -7.39 -6.80
N LEU A 1072 -12.54 -7.95 -5.90
CA LEU A 1072 -12.97 -8.92 -4.87
C LEU A 1072 -13.15 -8.31 -3.48
N ASP A 1073 -12.91 -7.00 -3.32
CA ASP A 1073 -13.06 -6.33 -2.03
C ASP A 1073 -14.55 -6.12 -1.68
N ALA A 1074 -14.88 -6.18 -0.39
CA ALA A 1074 -16.20 -5.82 0.10
C ALA A 1074 -16.41 -4.29 0.00
N VAL A 1075 -17.45 -3.87 -0.72
CA VAL A 1075 -17.80 -2.45 -0.89
C VAL A 1075 -18.46 -1.92 0.39
N ASN A 1076 -18.02 -0.76 0.88
CA ASN A 1076 -18.59 -0.16 2.09
C ASN A 1076 -19.72 0.85 1.79
N VAL A 1077 -20.53 1.20 2.80
CA VAL A 1077 -21.67 2.11 2.66
C VAL A 1077 -21.23 3.49 2.16
N SER A 1078 -20.05 3.99 2.55
CA SER A 1078 -19.52 5.25 2.05
C SER A 1078 -19.18 5.21 0.56
N GLN A 1079 -18.65 4.11 0.02
CA GLN A 1079 -18.43 3.94 -1.42
C GLN A 1079 -19.75 3.87 -2.18
N LEU A 1080 -20.76 3.25 -1.59
CA LEU A 1080 -22.11 3.18 -2.16
C LEU A 1080 -22.84 4.55 -2.12
N LYS A 1081 -22.56 5.37 -1.10
CA LYS A 1081 -22.97 6.79 -1.04
C LYS A 1081 -22.20 7.65 -2.05
N SER A 1082 -20.89 7.45 -2.14
CA SER A 1082 -19.99 8.18 -3.07
C SER A 1082 -20.32 7.90 -4.53
N SER A 1083 -20.81 6.68 -4.83
CA SER A 1083 -21.27 6.31 -6.18
C SER A 1083 -22.67 6.85 -6.50
N GLY A 1084 -23.38 7.43 -5.54
CA GLY A 1084 -24.73 7.99 -5.72
C GLY A 1084 -25.86 6.96 -5.78
N LEU A 1085 -25.58 5.68 -5.49
CA LEU A 1085 -26.57 4.59 -5.53
C LEU A 1085 -27.47 4.54 -4.29
N ILE A 1086 -27.02 5.11 -3.18
CA ILE A 1086 -27.79 5.21 -1.93
C ILE A 1086 -27.66 6.63 -1.35
N GLY A 1087 -28.71 7.09 -0.66
CA GLY A 1087 -28.79 8.41 -0.04
C GLY A 1087 -28.09 8.46 1.31
N GLU A 1088 -28.03 9.66 1.90
CA GLU A 1088 -27.41 9.86 3.21
C GLU A 1088 -28.09 9.07 4.34
N ASP A 1089 -29.37 8.71 4.17
CA ASP A 1089 -30.15 7.86 5.07
C ASP A 1089 -29.89 6.35 4.88
N GLY A 1090 -28.99 5.96 3.98
CA GLY A 1090 -28.64 4.57 3.70
C GLY A 1090 -29.68 3.82 2.87
N LYS A 1091 -30.74 4.49 2.40
CA LYS A 1091 -31.72 3.89 1.48
C LYS A 1091 -31.28 4.10 0.03
N SER A 1092 -31.66 3.18 -0.85
CA SER A 1092 -31.38 3.29 -2.28
C SER A 1092 -31.98 4.57 -2.86
N VAL A 1093 -31.13 5.44 -3.40
CA VAL A 1093 -31.55 6.54 -4.25
C VAL A 1093 -31.59 5.95 -5.64
N ALA A 1094 -32.78 5.85 -6.24
CA ALA A 1094 -32.98 5.13 -7.48
C ALA A 1094 -32.21 5.78 -8.66
N ALA A 1095 -30.95 5.41 -8.83
CA ALA A 1095 -30.18 5.66 -10.03
C ALA A 1095 -30.57 4.59 -11.06
N ILE A 1096 -31.67 4.84 -11.77
CA ILE A 1096 -32.21 4.05 -12.90
C ILE A 1096 -32.63 2.63 -12.48
N THR A 1097 -33.93 2.44 -12.20
CA THR A 1097 -34.53 1.11 -12.13
C THR A 1097 -35.07 0.73 -13.51
N TYR A 1098 -34.66 -0.44 -14.02
CA TYR A 1098 -35.42 -1.08 -15.09
C TYR A 1098 -36.86 -1.29 -14.62
N ASP A 1099 -37.83 -0.95 -15.46
CA ASP A 1099 -39.23 -1.22 -15.15
C ASP A 1099 -39.39 -2.73 -14.93
N LYS A 1100 -40.38 -3.16 -14.17
CA LYS A 1100 -40.60 -4.60 -13.97
C LYS A 1100 -41.61 -5.12 -14.99
N ASN A 1101 -41.36 -6.30 -15.53
CA ASN A 1101 -42.39 -7.08 -16.21
C ASN A 1101 -43.49 -7.45 -15.18
N ALA A 1102 -44.67 -7.87 -15.63
CA ALA A 1102 -45.80 -8.19 -14.75
C ALA A 1102 -45.52 -9.32 -13.73
N ASP A 1103 -44.47 -10.12 -13.96
CA ASP A 1103 -43.99 -11.19 -13.08
C ASP A 1103 -42.96 -10.70 -12.03
N GLY A 1104 -42.63 -9.41 -12.01
CA GLY A 1104 -41.66 -8.81 -11.09
C GLY A 1104 -40.21 -8.89 -11.55
N THR A 1105 -39.92 -9.51 -12.70
CA THR A 1105 -38.56 -9.57 -13.27
C THR A 1105 -38.16 -8.23 -13.92
N PRO A 1106 -36.87 -7.85 -13.93
CA PRO A 1106 -36.42 -6.62 -14.56
C PRO A 1106 -36.66 -6.62 -16.09
N ASN A 1107 -37.38 -5.62 -16.59
CA ASN A 1107 -37.56 -5.34 -18.01
C ASN A 1107 -36.38 -4.52 -18.54
N TYR A 1108 -35.37 -5.19 -19.08
CA TYR A 1108 -34.18 -4.52 -19.62
C TYR A 1108 -34.44 -3.64 -20.85
N LYS A 1109 -35.69 -3.52 -21.33
CA LYS A 1109 -36.07 -2.65 -22.45
C LYS A 1109 -36.60 -1.28 -22.03
N SER A 1110 -36.94 -1.06 -20.75
CA SER A 1110 -37.39 0.25 -20.28
C SER A 1110 -36.90 0.53 -18.86
N ALA A 1111 -36.58 1.78 -18.57
CA ALA A 1111 -36.14 2.21 -17.25
C ALA A 1111 -36.74 3.57 -16.91
N THR A 1112 -37.42 3.64 -15.76
CA THR A 1112 -38.01 4.89 -15.25
C THR A 1112 -36.96 5.68 -14.45
N LEU A 1113 -36.74 6.94 -14.83
CA LEU A 1113 -35.88 7.89 -14.12
C LEU A 1113 -36.71 8.66 -13.09
N ALA A 1114 -36.45 8.44 -11.80
CA ALA A 1114 -37.21 9.05 -10.71
C ALA A 1114 -36.60 10.38 -10.22
N GLY A 1115 -37.47 11.37 -9.94
CA GLY A 1115 -37.15 12.67 -9.34
C GLY A 1115 -38.37 13.60 -9.42
N GLU A 1116 -38.77 14.23 -8.31
CA GLU A 1116 -39.88 15.20 -8.25
C GLU A 1116 -39.44 16.47 -8.99
N GLY A 1117 -39.73 16.53 -10.31
CA GLY A 1117 -39.24 17.56 -11.24
C GLY A 1117 -38.43 17.05 -12.45
N GLY A 1118 -38.20 15.74 -12.55
CA GLY A 1118 -37.41 15.12 -13.62
C GLY A 1118 -35.90 15.21 -13.40
N THR A 1119 -35.15 14.19 -13.85
CA THR A 1119 -33.70 14.08 -13.61
C THR A 1119 -32.91 14.62 -14.80
N LYS A 1120 -32.05 15.62 -14.57
CA LYS A 1120 -31.17 16.20 -15.60
C LYS A 1120 -29.94 15.32 -15.80
N LEU A 1121 -29.78 14.72 -16.98
CA LEU A 1121 -28.55 14.02 -17.38
C LEU A 1121 -27.55 15.01 -17.98
N SER A 1122 -26.44 15.26 -17.29
CA SER A 1122 -25.28 16.02 -17.80
C SER A 1122 -24.17 15.09 -18.31
N ASN A 1123 -23.29 15.58 -19.20
CA ASN A 1123 -22.20 14.81 -19.84
C ASN A 1123 -22.64 13.61 -20.70
N VAL A 1124 -23.87 13.64 -21.24
CA VAL A 1124 -24.26 12.71 -22.30
C VAL A 1124 -23.46 13.05 -23.56
N LYS A 1125 -22.56 12.15 -23.97
CA LYS A 1125 -21.81 12.29 -25.23
C LYS A 1125 -22.80 12.35 -26.40
N ALA A 1126 -22.45 13.06 -27.46
CA ALA A 1126 -23.30 13.14 -28.65
C ALA A 1126 -23.61 11.71 -29.16
N GLY A 1127 -24.90 11.34 -29.18
CA GLY A 1127 -25.37 10.05 -29.66
C GLY A 1127 -25.10 9.88 -31.15
N THR A 1128 -24.44 8.80 -31.54
CA THR A 1128 -24.07 8.55 -32.95
C THR A 1128 -24.80 7.36 -33.56
N ALA A 1129 -25.53 6.58 -32.74
CA ALA A 1129 -26.40 5.49 -33.16
C ALA A 1129 -27.88 5.81 -32.89
N ASP A 1130 -28.79 5.17 -33.62
CA ASP A 1130 -30.24 5.47 -33.63
C ASP A 1130 -30.95 5.38 -32.26
N LEU A 1131 -30.36 4.67 -31.29
CA LEU A 1131 -30.90 4.47 -29.94
C LEU A 1131 -30.14 5.24 -28.85
N ASP A 1132 -29.12 6.01 -29.22
CA ASP A 1132 -28.36 6.80 -28.26
C ASP A 1132 -29.20 7.97 -27.72
N ALA A 1133 -28.99 8.32 -26.44
CA ALA A 1133 -29.58 9.51 -25.86
C ALA A 1133 -28.99 10.77 -26.51
N VAL A 1134 -29.83 11.52 -27.23
CA VAL A 1134 -29.44 12.75 -27.94
C VAL A 1134 -29.20 13.88 -26.93
N ASN A 1135 -28.04 14.54 -26.99
CA ASN A 1135 -27.72 15.60 -26.03
C ASN A 1135 -28.17 17.00 -26.51
N VAL A 1136 -28.23 17.99 -25.61
CA VAL A 1136 -28.72 19.34 -25.93
C VAL A 1136 -27.89 20.02 -27.02
N SER A 1137 -26.57 19.75 -27.09
CA SER A 1137 -25.74 20.25 -28.19
C SER A 1137 -26.17 19.68 -29.54
N GLN A 1138 -26.52 18.39 -29.64
CA GLN A 1138 -27.02 17.80 -30.88
C GLN A 1138 -28.40 18.32 -31.28
N LEU A 1139 -29.28 18.60 -30.31
CA LEU A 1139 -30.55 19.28 -30.59
C LEU A 1139 -30.36 20.75 -31.04
N LYS A 1140 -29.29 21.41 -30.58
CA LYS A 1140 -28.88 22.74 -31.07
C LYS A 1140 -28.28 22.66 -32.47
N SER A 1141 -27.40 21.70 -32.72
CA SER A 1141 -26.79 21.45 -34.04
C SER A 1141 -27.82 21.06 -35.11
N SER A 1142 -28.92 20.42 -34.73
CA SER A 1142 -30.01 20.04 -35.65
C SER A 1142 -31.02 21.15 -35.90
N GLY A 1143 -30.89 22.31 -35.24
CA GLY A 1143 -31.78 23.46 -35.40
C GLY A 1143 -33.13 23.36 -34.65
N LEU A 1144 -33.36 22.30 -33.87
CA LEU A 1144 -34.62 22.07 -33.14
C LEU A 1144 -34.71 22.83 -31.80
N VAL A 1145 -33.58 23.30 -31.27
CA VAL A 1145 -33.50 24.02 -29.98
C VAL A 1145 -32.56 25.22 -30.13
N GLY A 1146 -32.98 26.41 -29.69
CA GLY A 1146 -32.19 27.64 -29.77
C GLY A 1146 -31.05 27.70 -28.74
N GLU A 1147 -30.16 28.68 -28.90
CA GLU A 1147 -29.04 28.94 -27.98
C GLU A 1147 -29.48 29.09 -26.50
N ASP A 1148 -30.71 29.55 -26.26
CA ASP A 1148 -31.33 29.72 -24.94
C ASP A 1148 -31.92 28.42 -24.33
N GLY A 1149 -31.84 27.29 -25.04
CA GLY A 1149 -32.33 26.00 -24.56
C GLY A 1149 -33.84 25.80 -24.72
N LYS A 1150 -34.55 26.68 -25.43
CA LYS A 1150 -35.98 26.51 -25.75
C LYS A 1150 -36.17 25.83 -27.11
N THR A 1151 -37.18 24.97 -27.21
CA THR A 1151 -37.54 24.29 -28.46
C THR A 1151 -38.00 25.29 -29.51
N LEU A 1152 -37.33 25.33 -30.66
CA LEU A 1152 -37.79 26.04 -31.85
C LEU A 1152 -38.79 25.10 -32.56
N ALA A 1153 -40.01 25.58 -32.83
CA ALA A 1153 -41.05 24.76 -33.41
C ALA A 1153 -40.58 24.16 -34.75
N ALA A 1154 -40.43 22.83 -34.78
CA ALA A 1154 -39.76 22.09 -35.86
C ALA A 1154 -40.46 22.15 -37.22
N ILE A 1155 -41.71 22.62 -37.28
CA ILE A 1155 -42.49 22.79 -38.50
C ILE A 1155 -43.36 24.04 -38.33
N THR A 1156 -43.10 25.08 -39.13
CA THR A 1156 -44.09 26.14 -39.37
C THR A 1156 -44.68 25.92 -40.76
N TYR A 1157 -45.98 25.67 -40.82
CA TYR A 1157 -46.71 25.71 -42.09
C TYR A 1157 -46.66 27.14 -42.62
N ASP A 1158 -46.37 27.30 -43.90
CA ASP A 1158 -46.42 28.62 -44.53
C ASP A 1158 -47.84 29.18 -44.38
N LYS A 1159 -48.02 30.51 -44.42
CA LYS A 1159 -49.37 31.10 -44.29
C LYS A 1159 -49.96 31.36 -45.67
N ASN A 1160 -51.24 31.06 -45.85
CA ASN A 1160 -52.01 31.58 -46.98
C ASN A 1160 -52.09 33.13 -46.86
N ALA A 1161 -52.40 33.84 -47.94
CA ALA A 1161 -52.48 35.30 -47.94
C ALA A 1161 -53.51 35.90 -46.94
N ASP A 1162 -54.39 35.06 -46.39
CA ASP A 1162 -55.38 35.40 -45.35
C ASP A 1162 -54.89 35.13 -43.91
N GLY A 1163 -53.64 34.69 -43.73
CA GLY A 1163 -53.05 34.41 -42.42
C GLY A 1163 -53.36 33.03 -41.85
N THR A 1164 -54.13 32.19 -42.55
CA THR A 1164 -54.41 30.80 -42.13
C THR A 1164 -53.25 29.85 -42.48
N PRO A 1165 -53.03 28.77 -41.71
CA PRO A 1165 -51.94 27.83 -41.98
C PRO A 1165 -52.14 27.06 -43.29
N ASN A 1166 -51.17 27.14 -44.19
CA ASN A 1166 -51.11 26.40 -45.44
C ASN A 1166 -50.52 25.00 -45.19
N TYR A 1167 -51.39 24.01 -44.98
CA TYR A 1167 -50.97 22.62 -44.76
C TYR A 1167 -50.34 21.94 -45.99
N LYS A 1168 -50.19 22.63 -47.13
CA LYS A 1168 -49.54 22.11 -48.34
C LYS A 1168 -48.06 22.49 -48.48
N SER A 1169 -47.55 23.46 -47.71
CA SER A 1169 -46.12 23.80 -47.70
C SER A 1169 -45.65 24.14 -46.29
N ALA A 1170 -44.46 23.66 -45.96
CA ALA A 1170 -43.82 23.91 -44.67
C ALA A 1170 -42.36 24.29 -44.94
N THR A 1171 -41.94 25.44 -44.40
CA THR A 1171 -40.55 25.87 -44.48
C THR A 1171 -39.76 25.24 -43.33
N LEU A 1172 -38.75 24.43 -43.65
CA LEU A 1172 -37.78 23.90 -42.68
C LEU A 1172 -36.66 24.93 -42.47
N ALA A 1173 -36.38 25.29 -41.23
CA ALA A 1173 -35.34 26.26 -40.91
C ALA A 1173 -33.96 25.58 -40.76
N GLY A 1174 -33.01 25.93 -41.63
CA GLY A 1174 -31.58 25.62 -41.53
C GLY A 1174 -30.81 26.16 -42.75
N GLU A 1175 -29.77 26.99 -42.55
CA GLU A 1175 -28.96 27.55 -43.63
C GLU A 1175 -28.25 26.43 -44.42
N GLY A 1176 -28.82 26.09 -45.58
CA GLY A 1176 -28.24 25.15 -46.55
C GLY A 1176 -29.10 23.95 -46.98
N GLY A 1177 -30.36 23.83 -46.55
CA GLY A 1177 -31.27 22.77 -47.02
C GLY A 1177 -32.16 23.21 -48.17
N THR A 1178 -32.10 22.50 -49.30
CA THR A 1178 -33.14 22.49 -50.36
C THR A 1178 -34.49 22.04 -49.86
#